data_AF-A0A1H6FPF5-F1
#
_entry.id   AF-A0A1H6FPF5-F1
#
_cell.length_a   1.000
_cell.length_b   1.000
_cell.length_c   1.000
_cell.angle_alpha   90.00
_cell.angle_beta   90.00
_cell.angle_gamma   90.00
#
_symmetry.space_group_name_H-M   'P 1'
#
loop_
_entity.id
_entity.type
_entity.pdbx_description
1 polymer ?
#
loop_
_entity_poly.entity_id
_entity_poly.type
_entity_poly.pdbx_seq_one_letter_code
_entity_poly.pdbx_strand_id
1 'polypeptide(L)'
;MATNFHLPETGTYPWIDAPYSYAGWVPNVSGHLSFGLICAGGEAQALNHRSRDGGRAIVIHRRRSAEDFPLPGRLVGHFRRSATLDYVIAARTATARTPFLLDGKLEERSEPHGVLVGAVLVLPRDSDDQASAARSALLSEIDDAIGTGIACETTEEEAAAAALPERVAALADAQRGQVACHRVNFALFRTGELRIWFDMDMFLGRDTGVRPPTAIQTLAAQILPSQIYFCLKDLTHRHYHHDPQTDQLLDLHRIDTEGLVFDDSSWRIDTLRGLAKVVVEFRHSDAPTSNKKALGVLAYADAFQSLLARVRRTRRAEEEVVPQDGVILYDFNHVRASIEALDALNESNRGALLQLFGILVGVILSAFALWAGAVQIQPILCDAMRTTTTPCPKMTPNTAVDFINWVVANPLGFVLVLAVLGFIAFIWFFKGITSVPGQRAVRIWVNRFSSAIGATLSQKSGSDNLGYAVYVAIIGMLTAGSAVVAYWIVPKTEVPSVAAAGRDVGGPWSQLDRLGGKRPSETGLFTSSVIAPHLRDLTGEDYDSFMALMAESNVLQHKKGIFWITGRAAGAGRDGAYLIIDQRHERLEIGLRREGVTTVYRSPGATIAKPPAVTQMLDGISADLGPLAVLAPVCKMSPTSSKSRGLLFEGQLPASQHCDYRIMLRAGQVFGYSLTSARGLQVAVGAPGKAALPIEQSYTAVADGEHLVRVTWQMVGGSPEERAALRRFYVRARIQ
;
A
#
# COMPACT_ATOMS: atom_id res chain seq x y z
N MET A 1 -35.39 25.40 13.81
CA MET A 1 -35.89 24.02 14.00
C MET A 1 -34.91 23.31 14.90
N ALA A 2 -35.35 22.80 16.06
CA ALA A 2 -34.44 22.06 16.95
C ALA A 2 -33.91 20.81 16.24
N THR A 3 -32.59 20.70 16.11
CA THR A 3 -31.87 19.49 15.69
C THR A 3 -32.08 18.43 16.76
N ASN A 4 -33.02 17.51 16.56
CA ASN A 4 -33.09 16.34 17.41
C ASN A 4 -32.26 15.22 16.76
N PHE A 5 -31.04 15.01 17.24
CA PHE A 5 -30.19 13.88 16.83
C PHE A 5 -30.61 12.58 17.53
N HIS A 6 -31.90 12.29 17.49
CA HIS A 6 -32.51 11.15 18.16
C HIS A 6 -33.26 10.31 17.14
N LEU A 7 -32.96 9.01 17.09
CA LEU A 7 -33.79 8.06 16.32
C LEU A 7 -35.01 7.71 17.17
N PRO A 8 -36.25 7.88 16.70
CA PRO A 8 -37.42 7.51 17.48
C PRO A 8 -37.37 6.03 17.87
N GLU A 9 -37.67 5.72 19.14
CA GLU A 9 -37.88 4.34 19.60
C GLU A 9 -39.35 3.90 19.40
N THR A 10 -40.25 4.87 19.21
CA THR A 10 -41.67 4.67 18.94
C THR A 10 -42.16 5.65 17.86
N GLY A 11 -43.23 5.31 17.14
CA GLY A 11 -43.80 6.10 16.06
C GLY A 11 -43.17 5.83 14.70
N THR A 12 -43.48 6.65 13.70
CA THR A 12 -42.95 6.46 12.35
C THR A 12 -41.48 6.88 12.27
N TYR A 13 -40.68 6.12 11.53
CA TYR A 13 -39.32 6.56 11.22
C TYR A 13 -39.36 7.84 10.37
N PRO A 14 -38.43 8.79 10.60
CA PRO A 14 -38.51 10.11 9.99
C PRO A 14 -38.29 10.11 8.47
N TRP A 15 -37.67 9.06 7.93
CA TRP A 15 -37.47 8.90 6.48
C TRP A 15 -38.69 8.30 5.75
N ILE A 16 -39.71 7.83 6.46
CA ILE A 16 -40.88 7.22 5.82
C ILE A 16 -41.80 8.29 5.22
N ASP A 17 -42.00 9.37 5.97
CA ASP A 17 -42.91 10.44 5.58
C ASP A 17 -42.16 11.61 4.90
N ALA A 18 -40.83 11.47 4.69
CA ALA A 18 -40.02 12.48 4.03
C ALA A 18 -40.19 12.42 2.49
N PRO A 19 -40.39 13.56 1.80
CA PRO A 19 -40.54 13.59 0.34
C PRO A 19 -39.24 13.20 -0.40
N TYR A 20 -38.10 13.45 0.23
CA TYR A 20 -36.80 12.97 -0.22
C TYR A 20 -36.27 11.98 0.79
N SER A 21 -36.41 10.70 0.46
CA SER A 21 -35.96 9.58 1.27
C SER A 21 -35.08 8.67 0.44
N TYR A 22 -33.96 8.25 1.01
CA TYR A 22 -32.99 7.41 0.34
C TYR A 22 -32.46 6.34 1.29
N ALA A 23 -32.13 5.19 0.72
CA ALA A 23 -31.42 4.13 1.42
C ALA A 23 -30.24 3.61 0.60
N GLY A 24 -29.22 3.18 1.32
CA GLY A 24 -28.06 2.54 0.75
C GLY A 24 -27.36 1.70 1.80
N TRP A 25 -26.20 1.18 1.42
CA TRP A 25 -25.39 0.37 2.30
C TRP A 25 -23.94 0.81 2.28
N VAL A 26 -23.36 1.01 3.47
CA VAL A 26 -21.93 1.20 3.67
C VAL A 26 -21.30 -0.18 3.90
N PRO A 27 -20.46 -0.67 2.97
CA PRO A 27 -19.88 -2.00 3.06
C PRO A 27 -19.16 -2.26 4.37
N ASN A 28 -19.32 -3.46 4.92
CA ASN A 28 -18.53 -3.92 6.05
C ASN A 28 -18.48 -5.46 6.07
N VAL A 29 -17.26 -6.02 6.07
CA VAL A 29 -17.08 -7.48 6.04
C VAL A 29 -17.40 -8.12 7.39
N SER A 30 -17.18 -7.39 8.50
CA SER A 30 -17.44 -7.86 9.86
C SER A 30 -18.91 -7.91 10.25
N GLY A 31 -19.80 -7.38 9.40
CA GLY A 31 -21.21 -7.21 9.69
C GLY A 31 -21.55 -6.10 10.69
N HIS A 32 -20.53 -5.44 11.24
CA HIS A 32 -20.69 -4.31 12.14
C HIS A 32 -19.63 -3.22 11.88
N LEU A 33 -20.09 -2.02 11.56
CA LEU A 33 -19.31 -0.79 11.52
C LEU A 33 -18.88 -0.38 12.93
N SER A 34 -17.62 0.04 13.04
CA SER A 34 -17.09 0.61 14.26
C SER A 34 -17.11 2.13 14.18
N PHE A 35 -18.08 2.77 14.83
CA PHE A 35 -18.14 4.24 14.90
C PHE A 35 -16.93 4.87 15.59
N GLY A 36 -16.16 4.09 16.37
CA GLY A 36 -14.90 4.56 16.96
C GLY A 36 -13.73 4.63 16.00
N LEU A 37 -13.84 4.06 14.80
CA LEU A 37 -12.80 4.11 13.76
C LEU A 37 -13.09 5.15 12.68
N ILE A 38 -14.21 5.86 12.77
CA ILE A 38 -14.57 6.95 11.85
C ILE A 38 -13.43 7.98 11.86
N CYS A 39 -13.00 8.39 10.66
CA CYS A 39 -11.89 9.34 10.41
C CYS A 39 -10.49 8.89 10.83
N ALA A 40 -10.28 7.63 11.22
CA ALA A 40 -8.96 7.18 11.68
C ALA A 40 -7.86 7.15 10.59
N GLY A 41 -8.18 7.48 9.34
CA GLY A 41 -7.22 7.68 8.23
C GLY A 41 -6.57 9.07 8.18
N GLY A 42 -7.05 10.05 8.96
CA GLY A 42 -6.45 11.38 9.04
C GLY A 42 -6.72 12.32 7.86
N GLU A 43 -7.67 11.98 6.99
CA GLU A 43 -8.01 12.80 5.81
C GLU A 43 -8.99 13.94 6.09
N ALA A 44 -9.51 14.04 7.31
CA ALA A 44 -10.50 15.03 7.70
C ALA A 44 -10.19 15.60 9.08
N GLN A 45 -10.61 16.85 9.31
CA GLN A 45 -10.63 17.44 10.64
C GLN A 45 -11.85 16.89 11.37
N ALA A 46 -11.62 16.16 12.46
CA ALA A 46 -12.68 15.39 13.09
C ALA A 46 -12.54 15.32 14.62
N LEU A 47 -13.66 15.54 15.30
CA LEU A 47 -13.89 15.14 16.67
C LEU A 47 -14.69 13.83 16.68
N ASN A 48 -14.21 12.83 17.40
CA ASN A 48 -14.94 11.60 17.70
C ASN A 48 -14.86 11.34 19.21
N HIS A 49 -15.63 12.10 19.96
CA HIS A 49 -15.63 12.07 21.41
C HIS A 49 -16.49 10.91 21.92
N ARG A 50 -15.97 10.13 22.88
CA ARG A 50 -16.71 9.04 23.52
C ARG A 50 -17.18 9.48 24.91
N SER A 51 -18.49 9.49 25.13
CA SER A 51 -19.09 9.78 26.43
C SER A 51 -18.97 8.58 27.39
N ARG A 52 -19.22 8.83 28.69
CA ARG A 52 -19.07 7.83 29.77
C ARG A 52 -19.99 6.62 29.63
N ASP A 53 -21.18 6.82 29.11
CA ASP A 53 -22.15 5.77 28.77
C ASP A 53 -21.75 4.95 27.52
N GLY A 54 -20.61 5.29 26.91
CA GLY A 54 -20.09 4.65 25.69
C GLY A 54 -20.62 5.27 24.40
N GLY A 55 -21.50 6.26 24.48
CA GLY A 55 -22.00 7.00 23.34
C GLY A 55 -20.90 7.82 22.67
N ARG A 56 -21.19 8.33 21.48
CA ARG A 56 -20.25 9.16 20.74
C ARG A 56 -20.91 10.40 20.20
N ALA A 57 -20.19 11.52 20.31
CA ALA A 57 -20.46 12.75 19.58
C ALA A 57 -19.40 12.89 18.49
N ILE A 58 -19.86 13.05 17.25
CA ILE A 58 -19.01 13.06 16.06
C ILE A 58 -19.25 14.34 15.29
N VAL A 59 -18.19 15.11 15.09
CA VAL A 59 -18.19 16.28 14.21
C VAL A 59 -17.02 16.17 13.24
N ILE A 60 -17.30 16.24 11.94
CA ILE A 60 -16.28 16.06 10.90
C ILE A 60 -16.43 17.19 9.90
N HIS A 61 -15.33 17.86 9.57
CA HIS A 61 -15.23 18.72 8.40
C HIS A 61 -14.30 18.07 7.37
N ARG A 62 -14.85 17.82 6.17
CA ARG A 62 -14.10 17.27 5.04
C ARG A 62 -14.38 18.03 3.77
N ARG A 63 -13.31 18.45 3.10
CA ARG A 63 -13.35 18.95 1.73
C ARG A 63 -13.25 17.79 0.74
N ARG A 64 -14.23 17.64 -0.14
CA ARG A 64 -14.24 16.57 -1.16
C ARG A 64 -14.66 17.13 -2.52
N SER A 65 -13.98 16.68 -3.56
CA SER A 65 -14.41 16.96 -4.94
C SER A 65 -15.34 15.86 -5.41
N ALA A 66 -16.34 16.20 -6.22
CA ALA A 66 -17.22 15.21 -6.82
C ALA A 66 -16.38 14.14 -7.55
N GLU A 67 -16.66 12.87 -7.26
CA GLU A 67 -15.86 11.73 -7.71
C GLU A 67 -16.07 11.40 -9.20
N ASP A 68 -17.09 11.95 -9.83
CA ASP A 68 -17.45 11.70 -11.23
C ASP A 68 -16.46 12.35 -12.23
N PHE A 69 -15.40 13.00 -11.73
CA PHE A 69 -14.36 13.58 -12.56
C PHE A 69 -13.20 12.59 -12.79
N PRO A 70 -12.79 12.35 -14.04
CA PRO A 70 -11.68 11.44 -14.37
C PRO A 70 -10.29 11.98 -13.94
N LEU A 71 -10.25 13.17 -13.35
CA LEU A 71 -9.01 13.84 -12.94
C LEU A 71 -8.86 13.79 -11.41
N PRO A 72 -7.63 13.71 -10.88
CA PRO A 72 -7.37 13.83 -9.44
C PRO A 72 -8.05 15.06 -8.83
N GLY A 73 -8.72 14.91 -7.70
CA GLY A 73 -9.55 15.98 -7.10
C GLY A 73 -8.81 17.31 -6.86
N ARG A 74 -7.49 17.27 -6.59
CA ARG A 74 -6.66 18.49 -6.47
C ARG A 74 -6.59 19.30 -7.76
N LEU A 75 -6.54 18.65 -8.92
CA LEU A 75 -6.54 19.32 -10.22
C LEU A 75 -7.95 19.84 -10.55
N VAL A 76 -8.99 19.04 -10.30
CA VAL A 76 -10.39 19.44 -10.53
C VAL A 76 -10.72 20.70 -9.74
N GLY A 77 -10.35 20.77 -8.46
CA GLY A 77 -10.59 21.95 -7.63
C GLY A 77 -9.90 23.23 -8.12
N HIS A 78 -8.84 23.11 -8.93
CA HIS A 78 -8.17 24.26 -9.55
C HIS A 78 -8.96 24.80 -10.74
N PHE A 79 -9.43 23.92 -11.63
CA PHE A 79 -10.14 24.32 -12.86
C PHE A 79 -11.65 24.52 -12.68
N ARG A 80 -12.26 23.80 -11.73
CA ARG A 80 -13.68 23.85 -11.43
C ARG A 80 -13.88 23.90 -9.92
N ARG A 81 -13.70 25.10 -9.36
CA ARG A 81 -13.92 25.36 -7.93
C ARG A 81 -15.31 24.93 -7.45
N SER A 82 -16.32 24.96 -8.32
CA SER A 82 -17.70 24.52 -8.02
C SER A 82 -17.86 23.01 -7.86
N ALA A 83 -16.90 22.20 -8.34
CA ALA A 83 -16.92 20.75 -8.17
C ALA A 83 -16.38 20.29 -6.80
N THR A 84 -15.82 21.21 -6.01
CA THR A 84 -15.34 20.93 -4.65
C THR A 84 -16.31 21.48 -3.63
N LEU A 85 -16.81 20.60 -2.77
CA LEU A 85 -17.77 20.92 -1.72
C LEU A 85 -17.12 20.67 -0.35
N ASP A 86 -17.49 21.49 0.64
CA ASP A 86 -17.15 21.23 2.04
C ASP A 86 -18.34 20.53 2.70
N TYR A 87 -18.07 19.37 3.30
CA TYR A 87 -19.04 18.54 4.01
C TYR A 87 -18.76 18.65 5.51
N VAL A 88 -19.76 19.07 6.27
CA VAL A 88 -19.71 19.08 7.73
C VAL A 88 -20.74 18.09 8.25
N ILE A 89 -20.28 17.05 8.93
CA ILE A 89 -21.13 16.03 9.54
C ILE A 89 -21.20 16.32 11.02
N ALA A 90 -22.41 16.40 11.56
CA ALA A 90 -22.68 16.55 12.99
C ALA A 90 -23.63 15.42 13.41
N ALA A 91 -23.16 14.52 14.26
CA ALA A 91 -23.89 13.29 14.57
C ALA A 91 -23.61 12.77 15.98
N ARG A 92 -24.53 11.93 16.47
CA ARG A 92 -24.42 11.23 17.74
C ARG A 92 -24.83 9.77 17.60
N THR A 93 -24.30 8.91 18.45
CA THR A 93 -24.84 7.55 18.55
C THR A 93 -26.15 7.54 19.32
N ALA A 94 -27.05 6.66 18.91
CA ALA A 94 -28.31 6.42 19.59
C ALA A 94 -28.60 4.91 19.66
N THR A 95 -29.60 4.57 20.48
CA THR A 95 -30.13 3.21 20.58
C THR A 95 -30.76 2.80 19.25
N ALA A 96 -30.49 1.59 18.80
CA ALA A 96 -31.20 0.99 17.68
C ALA A 96 -31.33 -0.52 17.83
N ARG A 97 -32.41 -1.06 17.26
CA ARG A 97 -32.57 -2.49 17.08
C ARG A 97 -31.79 -2.96 15.87
N THR A 98 -30.89 -3.89 16.11
CA THR A 98 -30.04 -4.50 15.09
C THR A 98 -30.55 -5.90 14.79
N PRO A 99 -31.04 -6.15 13.56
CA PRO A 99 -31.46 -7.48 13.17
C PRO A 99 -30.24 -8.38 12.93
N PHE A 100 -30.38 -9.66 13.25
CA PHE A 100 -29.43 -10.70 12.89
C PHE A 100 -30.15 -12.03 12.67
N LEU A 101 -29.57 -12.91 11.87
CA LEU A 101 -30.10 -14.25 11.64
C LEU A 101 -29.33 -15.27 12.47
N LEU A 102 -30.02 -15.98 13.35
CA LEU A 102 -29.48 -17.11 14.11
C LEU A 102 -30.22 -18.36 13.67
N ASP A 103 -29.50 -19.32 13.08
CA ASP A 103 -30.06 -20.57 12.53
C ASP A 103 -31.25 -20.34 11.57
N GLY A 104 -31.17 -19.26 10.78
CA GLY A 104 -32.22 -18.87 9.82
C GLY A 104 -33.44 -18.19 10.45
N LYS A 105 -33.49 -18.04 11.78
CA LYS A 105 -34.52 -17.26 12.47
C LYS A 105 -34.04 -15.81 12.63
N LEU A 106 -34.95 -14.87 12.40
CA LEU A 106 -34.71 -13.47 12.62
C LEU A 106 -34.81 -13.17 14.11
N GLU A 107 -33.74 -12.62 14.65
CA GLU A 107 -33.63 -12.16 16.03
C GLU A 107 -33.23 -10.68 16.02
N GLU A 108 -33.58 -9.97 17.08
CA GLU A 108 -33.22 -8.56 17.24
C GLU A 108 -32.42 -8.34 18.52
N ARG A 109 -31.41 -7.48 18.45
CA ARG A 109 -30.70 -6.98 19.61
C ARG A 109 -30.86 -5.47 19.71
N SER A 110 -31.37 -5.00 20.83
CA SER A 110 -31.31 -3.57 21.17
C SER A 110 -29.87 -3.21 21.53
N GLU A 111 -29.28 -2.29 20.77
CA GLU A 111 -27.92 -1.82 20.98
C GLU A 111 -27.95 -0.33 21.37
N PRO A 112 -27.48 0.07 22.57
CA PRO A 112 -27.51 1.47 23.03
C PRO A 112 -26.79 2.45 22.10
N HIS A 113 -25.85 1.95 21.29
CA HIS A 113 -25.06 2.74 20.33
C HIS A 113 -25.09 2.09 18.95
N GLY A 114 -26.25 1.53 18.58
CA GLY A 114 -26.48 0.74 17.37
C GLY A 114 -26.59 1.56 16.08
N VAL A 115 -26.81 2.87 16.19
CA VAL A 115 -26.96 3.78 15.06
C VAL A 115 -26.21 5.09 15.30
N LEU A 116 -25.67 5.69 14.25
CA LEU A 116 -25.16 7.06 14.21
C LEU A 116 -26.18 7.94 13.49
N VAL A 117 -26.78 8.89 14.21
CA VAL A 117 -27.86 9.76 13.72
C VAL A 117 -27.36 11.19 13.71
N GLY A 118 -27.61 11.92 12.63
CA GLY A 118 -27.06 13.25 12.48
C GLY A 118 -27.58 14.02 11.31
N ALA A 119 -26.90 15.12 11.03
CA ALA A 119 -27.08 15.90 9.82
C ALA A 119 -25.74 16.05 9.09
N VAL A 120 -25.81 16.07 7.76
CA VAL A 120 -24.74 16.48 6.87
C VAL A 120 -25.10 17.86 6.32
N LEU A 121 -24.19 18.79 6.52
CA LEU A 121 -24.23 20.15 5.98
C LEU A 121 -23.29 20.19 4.78
N VAL A 122 -23.83 20.53 3.62
CA VAL A 122 -23.05 20.68 2.38
C VAL A 122 -22.96 22.17 2.07
N LEU A 123 -21.73 22.69 2.13
CA LEU A 123 -21.43 24.11 1.90
C LEU A 123 -20.76 24.28 0.54
N PRO A 124 -21.54 24.50 -0.55
CA PRO A 124 -20.97 24.79 -1.85
C PRO A 124 -20.14 26.08 -1.80
N ARG A 125 -19.19 26.22 -2.73
CA ARG A 125 -18.51 27.49 -2.92
C ARG A 125 -19.43 28.45 -3.64
N ASP A 126 -19.56 29.66 -3.10
CA ASP A 126 -20.26 30.74 -3.76
C ASP A 126 -19.32 31.49 -4.71
N SER A 127 -19.88 32.03 -5.79
CA SER A 127 -19.16 32.95 -6.68
C SER A 127 -19.13 34.37 -6.11
N ASP A 128 -20.05 34.70 -5.20
CA ASP A 128 -20.07 35.97 -4.49
C ASP A 128 -18.98 36.02 -3.41
N ASP A 129 -18.17 37.07 -3.43
CA ASP A 129 -17.02 37.22 -2.53
C ASP A 129 -17.45 37.35 -1.07
N GLN A 130 -18.58 38.02 -0.79
CA GLN A 130 -19.09 38.20 0.56
C GLN A 130 -19.62 36.87 1.12
N ALA A 131 -20.40 36.13 0.36
CA ALA A 131 -20.86 34.79 0.73
C ALA A 131 -19.69 33.80 0.90
N SER A 132 -18.67 33.89 0.04
CA SER A 132 -17.45 33.08 0.15
C SER A 132 -16.65 33.42 1.41
N ALA A 133 -16.55 34.70 1.78
CA ALA A 133 -15.92 35.14 3.02
C ALA A 133 -16.70 34.66 4.26
N ALA A 134 -18.03 34.82 4.27
CA ALA A 134 -18.90 34.35 5.34
C ALA A 134 -18.82 32.83 5.52
N ARG A 135 -18.81 32.08 4.41
CA ARG A 135 -18.60 30.63 4.39
C ARG A 135 -17.25 30.24 4.99
N SER A 136 -16.18 30.93 4.61
CA SER A 136 -14.84 30.64 5.12
C SER A 136 -14.73 30.93 6.61
N ALA A 137 -15.37 31.99 7.10
CA ALA A 137 -15.46 32.30 8.52
C ALA A 137 -16.23 31.21 9.28
N LEU A 138 -17.38 30.76 8.77
CA LEU A 138 -18.15 29.67 9.36
C LEU A 138 -17.34 28.37 9.44
N LEU A 139 -16.64 27.99 8.36
CA LEU A 139 -15.81 26.78 8.36
C LEU A 139 -14.63 26.90 9.34
N SER A 140 -14.00 28.07 9.43
CA SER A 140 -12.94 28.32 10.42
C SER A 140 -13.47 28.17 11.84
N GLU A 141 -14.65 28.71 12.14
CA GLU A 141 -15.26 28.60 13.47
C GLU A 141 -15.59 27.14 13.83
N ILE A 142 -16.07 26.36 12.86
CA ILE A 142 -16.31 24.92 13.01
C ILE A 142 -14.99 24.18 13.27
N ASP A 143 -13.94 24.47 12.50
CA ASP A 143 -12.62 23.87 12.64
C ASP A 143 -11.98 24.19 14.00
N ASP A 144 -12.10 25.44 14.45
CA ASP A 144 -11.64 25.88 15.77
C ASP A 144 -12.42 25.14 16.87
N ALA A 145 -13.74 25.01 16.74
CA ALA A 145 -14.56 24.28 17.71
C ALA A 145 -14.23 22.78 17.76
N ILE A 146 -13.93 22.15 16.61
CA ILE A 146 -13.40 20.78 16.56
C ILE A 146 -12.04 20.71 17.26
N GLY A 147 -11.14 21.66 16.99
CA GLY A 147 -9.81 21.73 17.59
C GLY A 147 -9.86 21.85 19.12
N THR A 148 -10.72 22.74 19.64
CA THR A 148 -10.98 22.85 21.08
C THR A 148 -11.54 21.56 21.65
N GLY A 149 -12.50 20.93 20.96
CA GLY A 149 -13.08 19.65 21.38
C GLY A 149 -12.08 18.49 21.46
N ILE A 150 -11.03 18.49 20.62
CA ILE A 150 -9.95 17.49 20.63
C ILE A 150 -9.01 17.71 21.82
N ALA A 151 -8.80 18.97 22.23
CA ALA A 151 -7.89 19.35 23.31
C ALA A 151 -8.49 19.17 24.71
N CYS A 152 -9.73 18.68 24.83
CA CYS A 152 -10.43 18.52 26.09
C CYS A 152 -9.74 17.51 27.03
N GLU A 153 -9.35 17.97 28.22
CA GLU A 153 -8.76 17.16 29.30
C GLU A 153 -9.63 17.13 30.57
N THR A 154 -10.56 18.09 30.71
CA THR A 154 -11.39 18.27 31.91
C THR A 154 -12.84 17.81 31.71
N THR A 155 -13.59 17.62 32.80
CA THR A 155 -14.99 17.16 32.75
C THR A 155 -15.98 18.17 32.19
N GLU A 156 -15.75 19.47 32.38
CA GLU A 156 -16.57 20.52 31.76
C GLU A 156 -16.36 20.55 30.24
N GLU A 157 -15.11 20.34 29.83
CA GLU A 157 -14.72 20.20 28.42
C GLU A 157 -15.31 18.93 27.78
N GLU A 158 -15.44 17.81 28.51
CA GLU A 158 -16.17 16.62 28.05
C GLU A 158 -17.63 16.94 27.67
N ALA A 159 -18.33 17.71 28.51
CA ALA A 159 -19.71 18.11 28.25
C ALA A 159 -19.82 19.02 27.01
N ALA A 160 -18.85 19.93 26.83
CA ALA A 160 -18.77 20.79 25.66
C ALA A 160 -18.48 19.98 24.38
N ALA A 161 -17.57 19.01 24.43
CA ALA A 161 -17.27 18.11 23.32
C ALA A 161 -18.48 17.25 22.94
N ALA A 162 -19.23 16.76 23.93
CA ALA A 162 -20.46 16.03 23.70
C ALA A 162 -21.51 16.90 22.98
N ALA A 163 -21.68 18.17 23.38
CA ALA A 163 -22.65 19.10 22.79
C ALA A 163 -22.21 19.74 21.46
N LEU A 164 -21.03 19.40 20.94
CA LEU A 164 -20.49 20.02 19.73
C LEU A 164 -21.36 19.79 18.47
N PRO A 165 -21.97 18.61 18.22
CA PRO A 165 -22.86 18.42 17.07
C PRO A 165 -24.01 19.44 17.04
N GLU A 166 -24.66 19.68 18.18
CA GLU A 166 -25.76 20.64 18.30
C GLU A 166 -25.27 22.07 18.07
N ARG A 167 -24.10 22.41 18.62
CA ARG A 167 -23.46 23.70 18.43
C ARG A 167 -23.14 23.96 16.96
N VAL A 168 -22.58 22.99 16.23
CA VAL A 168 -22.28 23.13 14.79
C VAL A 168 -23.54 23.33 13.97
N ALA A 169 -24.62 22.60 14.28
CA ALA A 169 -25.91 22.81 13.63
C ALA A 169 -26.46 24.23 13.89
N ALA A 170 -26.32 24.73 15.13
CA ALA A 170 -26.75 26.08 15.49
C ALA A 170 -25.92 27.17 14.79
N LEU A 171 -24.60 26.99 14.66
CA LEU A 171 -23.72 27.91 13.92
C LEU A 171 -24.12 28.00 12.44
N ALA A 172 -24.39 26.86 11.80
CA ALA A 172 -24.85 26.83 10.43
C ALA A 172 -26.24 27.48 10.27
N ASP A 173 -27.15 27.24 11.23
CA ASP A 173 -28.48 27.84 11.24
C ASP A 173 -28.44 29.37 11.38
N ALA A 174 -27.51 29.90 12.19
CA ALA A 174 -27.28 31.34 12.35
C ALA A 174 -26.79 32.02 11.06
N GLN A 175 -26.15 31.26 10.16
CA GLN A 175 -25.57 31.77 8.91
C GLN A 175 -26.42 31.53 7.65
N ARG A 176 -27.65 30.98 7.79
CA ARG A 176 -28.53 30.62 6.65
C ARG A 176 -28.84 31.77 5.69
N GLY A 177 -28.78 33.02 6.15
CA GLY A 177 -29.01 34.20 5.30
C GLY A 177 -27.79 34.66 4.49
N GLN A 178 -26.59 34.20 4.86
CA GLN A 178 -25.31 34.67 4.29
C GLN A 178 -24.55 33.57 3.54
N VAL A 179 -24.79 32.31 3.90
CA VAL A 179 -24.07 31.16 3.36
C VAL A 179 -25.06 30.14 2.82
N ALA A 180 -24.88 29.75 1.56
CA ALA A 180 -25.58 28.59 1.00
C ALA A 180 -25.17 27.33 1.76
N CYS A 181 -26.13 26.71 2.44
CA CYS A 181 -25.91 25.52 3.26
C CYS A 181 -27.06 24.54 3.01
N HIS A 182 -26.75 23.40 2.40
CA HIS A 182 -27.72 22.34 2.19
C HIS A 182 -27.67 21.36 3.35
N ARG A 183 -28.79 21.16 4.03
CA ARG A 183 -28.87 20.29 5.19
C ARG A 183 -29.67 19.04 4.90
N VAL A 184 -29.10 17.90 5.24
CA VAL A 184 -29.68 16.58 5.02
C VAL A 184 -29.52 15.75 6.29
N ASN A 185 -30.56 15.09 6.75
CA ASN A 185 -30.45 14.18 7.90
C ASN A 185 -30.04 12.79 7.45
N PHE A 186 -29.39 12.05 8.35
CA PHE A 186 -29.02 10.67 8.09
C PHE A 186 -29.07 9.80 9.35
N ALA A 187 -29.17 8.50 9.13
CA ALA A 187 -29.01 7.46 10.13
C ALA A 187 -28.17 6.33 9.54
N LEU A 188 -27.00 6.07 10.12
CA LEU A 188 -26.09 5.00 9.73
C LEU A 188 -26.09 3.92 10.80
N PHE A 189 -26.67 2.76 10.52
CA PHE A 189 -26.71 1.63 11.44
C PHE A 189 -25.38 0.87 11.44
N ARG A 190 -25.10 0.16 12.53
CA ARG A 190 -23.89 -0.69 12.59
C ARG A 190 -23.86 -1.78 11.52
N THR A 191 -25.00 -2.26 11.05
CA THR A 191 -25.08 -3.20 9.92
C THR A 191 -24.57 -2.61 8.59
N GLY A 192 -24.33 -1.30 8.55
CA GLY A 192 -23.99 -0.54 7.35
C GLY A 192 -25.21 0.01 6.62
N GLU A 193 -26.43 -0.31 7.05
CA GLU A 193 -27.64 0.32 6.49
C GLU A 193 -27.56 1.85 6.69
N LEU A 194 -27.67 2.60 5.60
CA LEU A 194 -27.70 4.06 5.63
C LEU A 194 -29.08 4.54 5.17
N ARG A 195 -29.67 5.46 5.95
CA ARG A 195 -30.85 6.24 5.59
C ARG A 195 -30.45 7.69 5.46
N ILE A 196 -30.94 8.34 4.41
CA ILE A 196 -30.79 9.77 4.17
C ILE A 196 -32.18 10.34 3.92
N TRP A 197 -32.55 11.43 4.60
CA TRP A 197 -33.86 12.06 4.39
C TRP A 197 -33.85 13.56 4.65
N PHE A 198 -34.78 14.26 3.98
CA PHE A 198 -35.04 15.68 4.17
C PHE A 198 -36.35 16.09 3.49
N ASP A 199 -36.85 17.26 3.88
CA ASP A 199 -37.79 18.04 3.09
C ASP A 199 -37.09 19.24 2.44
N MET A 200 -37.75 19.90 1.49
CA MET A 200 -37.13 20.99 0.74
C MET A 200 -36.88 22.24 1.61
N ASP A 201 -37.70 22.46 2.65
CA ASP A 201 -37.54 23.59 3.57
C ASP A 201 -36.27 23.45 4.40
N MET A 202 -36.03 22.24 4.90
CA MET A 202 -34.82 21.85 5.60
C MET A 202 -33.60 21.91 4.70
N PHE A 203 -33.70 21.36 3.48
CA PHE A 203 -32.60 21.31 2.52
C PHE A 203 -32.15 22.69 2.06
N LEU A 204 -33.06 23.64 1.90
CA LEU A 204 -32.74 25.01 1.49
C LEU A 204 -32.64 25.98 2.67
N GLY A 205 -32.97 25.54 3.88
CA GLY A 205 -32.97 26.35 5.09
C GLY A 205 -34.00 27.48 5.10
N ARG A 206 -35.05 27.42 4.26
CA ARG A 206 -36.04 28.49 4.04
C ARG A 206 -37.41 27.91 3.70
N ASP A 207 -38.48 28.65 3.98
CA ASP A 207 -39.86 28.24 3.64
C ASP A 207 -40.06 28.22 2.10
N THR A 208 -40.31 27.03 1.57
CA THR A 208 -40.51 26.80 0.13
C THR A 208 -41.94 27.04 -0.33
N GLY A 209 -42.90 27.07 0.60
CA GLY A 209 -44.26 27.53 0.32
C GLY A 209 -44.30 29.03 0.00
N VAL A 210 -43.47 29.82 0.68
CA VAL A 210 -43.31 31.26 0.40
C VAL A 210 -42.44 31.52 -0.83
N ARG A 211 -41.32 30.80 -0.97
CA ARG A 211 -40.43 30.95 -2.12
C ARG A 211 -40.09 29.56 -2.68
N PRO A 212 -40.75 29.12 -3.76
CA PRO A 212 -40.53 27.80 -4.34
C PRO A 212 -39.05 27.50 -4.66
N PRO A 213 -38.63 26.22 -4.66
CA PRO A 213 -37.30 25.82 -5.09
C PRO A 213 -37.10 26.14 -6.58
N THR A 214 -35.89 26.61 -6.94
CA THR A 214 -35.54 26.77 -8.35
C THR A 214 -35.23 25.41 -8.99
N ALA A 215 -35.23 25.32 -10.32
CA ALA A 215 -34.88 24.08 -11.03
C ALA A 215 -33.49 23.53 -10.63
N ILE A 216 -32.52 24.42 -10.43
CA ILE A 216 -31.16 24.05 -9.99
C ILE A 216 -31.19 23.50 -8.54
N GLN A 217 -32.00 24.09 -7.66
CA GLN A 217 -32.16 23.61 -6.28
C GLN A 217 -32.84 22.23 -6.24
N THR A 218 -33.86 22.02 -7.07
CA THR A 218 -34.49 20.70 -7.22
C THR A 218 -33.50 19.66 -7.76
N LEU A 219 -32.66 20.02 -8.74
CA LEU A 219 -31.61 19.14 -9.24
C LEU A 219 -30.56 18.85 -8.16
N ALA A 220 -30.15 19.84 -7.37
CA ALA A 220 -29.22 19.65 -6.27
C ALA A 220 -29.78 18.68 -5.21
N ALA A 221 -31.08 18.76 -4.89
CA ALA A 221 -31.76 17.82 -4.00
C ALA A 221 -31.80 16.37 -4.54
N GLN A 222 -31.67 16.18 -5.86
CA GLN A 222 -31.59 14.84 -6.47
C GLN A 222 -30.16 14.29 -6.48
N ILE A 223 -29.14 15.14 -6.64
CA ILE A 223 -27.75 14.71 -6.84
C ILE A 223 -26.94 14.66 -5.53
N LEU A 224 -27.11 15.66 -4.65
CA LEU A 224 -26.31 15.77 -3.43
C LEU A 224 -26.43 14.56 -2.49
N PRO A 225 -27.58 13.88 -2.36
CA PRO A 225 -27.68 12.68 -1.51
C PRO A 225 -26.65 11.60 -1.87
N SER A 226 -26.40 11.34 -3.16
CA SER A 226 -25.38 10.37 -3.59
C SER A 226 -23.96 10.83 -3.23
N GLN A 227 -23.68 12.11 -3.36
CA GLN A 227 -22.37 12.66 -2.96
C GLN A 227 -22.17 12.63 -1.43
N ILE A 228 -23.24 12.84 -0.66
CA ILE A 228 -23.26 12.66 0.79
C ILE A 228 -23.03 11.18 1.15
N TYR A 229 -23.71 10.26 0.47
CA TYR A 229 -23.51 8.82 0.66
C TYR A 229 -22.05 8.43 0.47
N PHE A 230 -21.41 8.84 -0.62
CA PHE A 230 -20.00 8.54 -0.84
C PHE A 230 -19.09 9.19 0.20
N CYS A 231 -19.35 10.45 0.59
CA CYS A 231 -18.60 11.10 1.66
C CYS A 231 -18.70 10.33 2.99
N LEU A 232 -19.90 9.92 3.39
CA LEU A 232 -20.13 9.12 4.60
C LEU A 232 -19.46 7.75 4.51
N LYS A 233 -19.57 7.08 3.36
CA LYS A 233 -18.95 5.79 3.10
C LYS A 233 -17.43 5.89 3.25
N ASP A 234 -16.77 6.84 2.59
CA ASP A 234 -15.31 7.03 2.66
C ASP A 234 -14.82 7.32 4.10
N LEU A 235 -15.65 7.98 4.92
CA LEU A 235 -15.32 8.33 6.31
C LEU A 235 -15.48 7.16 7.29
N THR A 236 -16.34 6.20 6.96
CA THR A 236 -16.80 5.14 7.87
C THR A 236 -16.31 3.76 7.45
N HIS A 237 -16.01 3.57 6.16
CA HIS A 237 -15.47 2.36 5.58
C HIS A 237 -13.94 2.42 5.50
N ARG A 238 -13.29 1.28 5.68
CA ARG A 238 -11.85 1.12 5.43
C ARG A 238 -11.64 0.07 4.36
N HIS A 239 -10.96 0.48 3.29
CA HIS A 239 -10.60 -0.39 2.19
C HIS A 239 -9.48 -1.34 2.63
N TYR A 240 -9.85 -2.45 3.28
CA TYR A 240 -8.88 -3.47 3.71
C TYR A 240 -8.52 -4.44 2.59
N HIS A 241 -9.43 -4.67 1.65
CA HIS A 241 -9.35 -5.79 0.71
C HIS A 241 -9.48 -5.41 -0.77
N HIS A 242 -9.62 -4.12 -1.08
CA HIS A 242 -9.75 -3.63 -2.46
C HIS A 242 -9.29 -2.17 -2.57
N ASP A 243 -9.23 -1.72 -3.82
CA ASP A 243 -8.92 -0.34 -4.17
C ASP A 243 -10.11 0.57 -3.79
N PRO A 244 -9.89 1.78 -3.27
CA PRO A 244 -10.97 2.75 -3.03
C PRO A 244 -11.86 3.01 -4.25
N GLN A 245 -11.31 2.92 -5.47
CA GLN A 245 -12.08 3.13 -6.69
C GLN A 245 -13.14 2.05 -6.94
N THR A 246 -12.97 0.85 -6.39
CA THR A 246 -13.99 -0.20 -6.51
C THR A 246 -15.16 0.01 -5.55
N ASP A 247 -15.17 1.07 -4.74
CA ASP A 247 -16.29 1.27 -3.81
C ASP A 247 -17.44 2.04 -4.44
N GLN A 248 -17.24 2.67 -5.59
CA GLN A 248 -18.28 3.37 -6.35
C GLN A 248 -19.34 2.43 -6.95
N LEU A 249 -19.27 1.13 -6.65
CA LEU A 249 -20.16 0.10 -7.19
C LEU A 249 -21.54 0.07 -6.55
N LEU A 250 -21.69 0.68 -5.37
CA LEU A 250 -22.95 0.71 -4.65
C LEU A 250 -23.64 2.05 -4.85
N ASP A 251 -24.90 1.98 -5.24
CA ASP A 251 -25.74 3.14 -5.45
C ASP A 251 -26.53 3.49 -4.19
N LEU A 252 -26.90 4.77 -4.10
CA LEU A 252 -27.91 5.23 -3.17
C LEU A 252 -29.27 5.18 -3.87
N HIS A 253 -30.22 4.44 -3.30
CA HIS A 253 -31.55 4.26 -3.88
C HIS A 253 -32.52 5.27 -3.29
N ARG A 254 -33.30 5.93 -4.15
CA ARG A 254 -34.46 6.72 -3.69
C ARG A 254 -35.58 5.77 -3.29
N ILE A 255 -36.18 6.02 -2.12
CA ILE A 255 -37.36 5.30 -1.66
C ILE A 255 -38.58 6.12 -2.06
N ASP A 256 -39.52 5.47 -2.74
CA ASP A 256 -40.80 6.09 -3.06
C ASP A 256 -41.66 6.17 -1.80
N THR A 257 -42.03 7.40 -1.42
CA THR A 257 -42.89 7.69 -0.27
C THR A 257 -44.28 8.14 -0.70
N GLU A 258 -44.55 8.27 -2.00
CA GLU A 258 -45.85 8.72 -2.54
C GLU A 258 -46.90 7.59 -2.58
N GLY A 259 -46.46 6.33 -2.46
CA GLY A 259 -47.33 5.15 -2.39
C GLY A 259 -47.94 4.90 -1.01
N LEU A 260 -49.13 4.27 -0.98
CA LEU A 260 -49.76 3.78 0.26
C LEU A 260 -48.92 2.70 0.98
N VAL A 261 -48.00 2.04 0.26
CA VAL A 261 -47.17 0.93 0.74
C VAL A 261 -45.72 1.38 0.74
N PHE A 262 -45.12 1.47 1.93
CA PHE A 262 -43.67 1.69 2.10
C PHE A 262 -42.89 0.47 1.60
N ASP A 263 -42.06 0.67 0.57
CA ASP A 263 -41.23 -0.39 -0.01
C ASP A 263 -39.77 -0.29 0.47
N ASP A 264 -39.45 -1.07 1.50
CA ASP A 264 -38.07 -1.25 1.97
C ASP A 264 -37.30 -2.38 1.27
N SER A 265 -37.96 -3.10 0.36
CA SER A 265 -37.44 -4.33 -0.24
C SER A 265 -36.63 -4.08 -1.50
N SER A 266 -37.05 -3.12 -2.34
CA SER A 266 -36.44 -2.89 -3.65
C SER A 266 -34.96 -2.48 -3.58
N TRP A 267 -34.60 -1.52 -2.71
CA TRP A 267 -33.19 -1.09 -2.60
C TRP A 267 -32.26 -2.21 -2.15
N ARG A 268 -32.75 -3.14 -1.31
CA ARG A 268 -31.98 -4.30 -0.84
C ARG A 268 -31.73 -5.29 -1.98
N ILE A 269 -32.75 -5.57 -2.78
CA ILE A 269 -32.64 -6.43 -3.96
C ILE A 269 -31.66 -5.83 -4.96
N ASP A 270 -31.78 -4.52 -5.23
CA ASP A 270 -30.92 -3.84 -6.19
C ASP A 270 -29.47 -3.75 -5.71
N THR A 271 -29.23 -3.50 -4.42
CA THR A 271 -27.90 -3.54 -3.80
C THR A 271 -27.25 -4.93 -3.95
N LEU A 272 -27.99 -6.00 -3.60
CA LEU A 272 -27.48 -7.37 -3.73
C LEU A 272 -27.20 -7.75 -5.19
N ARG A 273 -28.09 -7.35 -6.10
CA ARG A 273 -27.92 -7.56 -7.55
C ARG A 273 -26.70 -6.78 -8.09
N GLY A 274 -26.50 -5.54 -7.64
CA GLY A 274 -25.34 -4.71 -7.98
C GLY A 274 -24.04 -5.40 -7.58
N LEU A 275 -23.95 -5.88 -6.33
CA LEU A 275 -22.79 -6.63 -5.84
C LEU A 275 -22.54 -7.91 -6.67
N ALA A 276 -23.59 -8.69 -6.92
CA ALA A 276 -23.49 -9.91 -7.72
C ALA A 276 -23.01 -9.62 -9.17
N LYS A 277 -23.54 -8.56 -9.80
CA LYS A 277 -23.13 -8.13 -11.14
C LYS A 277 -21.64 -7.81 -11.20
N VAL A 278 -21.11 -7.11 -10.21
CA VAL A 278 -19.69 -6.74 -10.19
C VAL A 278 -18.80 -7.95 -9.97
N VAL A 279 -19.20 -8.89 -9.10
CA VAL A 279 -18.48 -10.17 -8.96
C VAL A 279 -18.42 -10.89 -10.31
N VAL A 280 -19.52 -10.91 -11.05
CA VAL A 280 -19.57 -11.51 -12.39
C VAL A 280 -18.66 -10.76 -13.37
N GLU A 281 -18.67 -9.42 -13.39
CA GLU A 281 -17.80 -8.61 -14.26
C GLU A 281 -16.32 -8.87 -13.97
N PHE A 282 -15.91 -8.88 -12.69
CA PHE A 282 -14.53 -9.18 -12.32
C PHE A 282 -14.14 -10.62 -12.64
N ARG A 283 -15.05 -11.57 -12.50
CA ARG A 283 -14.81 -12.98 -12.88
C ARG A 283 -14.61 -13.15 -14.39
N HIS A 284 -15.28 -12.35 -15.21
CA HIS A 284 -15.11 -12.38 -16.66
C HIS A 284 -13.80 -11.72 -17.12
N SER A 285 -13.15 -10.93 -16.25
CA SER A 285 -11.81 -10.42 -16.52
C SER A 285 -10.79 -11.52 -16.22
N ASP A 286 -10.11 -12.04 -17.24
CA ASP A 286 -9.04 -13.04 -17.11
C ASP A 286 -7.81 -12.53 -16.31
N ALA A 287 -7.83 -11.28 -15.82
CA ALA A 287 -6.74 -10.71 -15.05
C ALA A 287 -6.70 -11.30 -13.62
N PRO A 288 -5.55 -11.82 -13.14
CA PRO A 288 -5.42 -12.34 -11.77
C PRO A 288 -5.77 -11.32 -10.68
N THR A 289 -5.51 -10.04 -10.94
CA THR A 289 -5.89 -8.96 -10.03
C THR A 289 -7.40 -8.79 -9.92
N SER A 290 -8.15 -9.11 -10.98
CA SER A 290 -9.61 -9.10 -10.98
C SER A 290 -10.19 -10.22 -10.13
N ASN A 291 -9.60 -11.41 -10.11
CA ASN A 291 -10.04 -12.50 -9.22
C ASN A 291 -9.97 -12.09 -7.74
N LYS A 292 -8.87 -11.45 -7.33
CA LYS A 292 -8.72 -10.94 -5.95
C LYS A 292 -9.74 -9.85 -5.61
N LYS A 293 -10.01 -8.94 -6.56
CA LYS A 293 -11.07 -7.93 -6.42
C LYS A 293 -12.45 -8.59 -6.31
N ALA A 294 -12.73 -9.61 -7.12
CA ALA A 294 -13.97 -10.36 -7.08
C ALA A 294 -14.17 -11.03 -5.71
N LEU A 295 -13.14 -11.65 -5.13
CA LEU A 295 -13.20 -12.23 -3.78
C LEU A 295 -13.50 -11.17 -2.71
N GLY A 296 -12.91 -9.98 -2.82
CA GLY A 296 -13.21 -8.85 -1.93
C GLY A 296 -14.67 -8.41 -2.01
N VAL A 297 -15.20 -8.20 -3.23
CA VAL A 297 -16.61 -7.83 -3.44
C VAL A 297 -17.56 -8.95 -3.00
N LEU A 298 -17.18 -10.21 -3.23
CA LEU A 298 -17.95 -11.38 -2.82
C LEU A 298 -18.10 -11.47 -1.29
N ALA A 299 -17.08 -11.10 -0.53
CA ALA A 299 -17.16 -11.01 0.93
C ALA A 299 -18.19 -9.96 1.37
N TYR A 300 -18.29 -8.82 0.67
CA TYR A 300 -19.35 -7.85 0.92
C TYR A 300 -20.73 -8.35 0.52
N ALA A 301 -20.85 -9.02 -0.63
CA ALA A 301 -22.11 -9.57 -1.08
C ALA A 301 -22.67 -10.59 -0.08
N ASP A 302 -21.79 -11.45 0.45
CA ASP A 302 -22.10 -12.45 1.49
C ASP A 302 -22.50 -11.78 2.82
N ALA A 303 -21.76 -10.76 3.26
CA ALA A 303 -22.09 -9.97 4.46
C ALA A 303 -23.44 -9.25 4.32
N PHE A 304 -23.68 -8.58 3.19
CA PHE A 304 -24.96 -7.91 2.93
C PHE A 304 -26.12 -8.90 2.88
N GLN A 305 -25.93 -10.05 2.22
CA GLN A 305 -26.94 -11.09 2.12
C GLN A 305 -27.32 -11.68 3.48
N SER A 306 -26.34 -11.91 4.35
CA SER A 306 -26.56 -12.48 5.68
C SER A 306 -27.19 -11.51 6.67
N LEU A 307 -26.98 -10.20 6.51
CA LEU A 307 -27.41 -9.19 7.49
C LEU A 307 -28.64 -8.39 7.07
N LEU A 308 -28.70 -7.97 5.81
CA LEU A 308 -29.64 -6.94 5.36
C LEU A 308 -30.55 -7.39 4.22
N ALA A 309 -30.11 -8.28 3.34
CA ALA A 309 -30.94 -8.66 2.19
C ALA A 309 -32.21 -9.45 2.58
N ARG A 310 -32.21 -10.08 3.76
CA ARG A 310 -33.29 -10.98 4.20
C ARG A 310 -34.24 -10.35 5.22
N VAL A 311 -34.08 -9.06 5.49
CA VAL A 311 -34.81 -8.36 6.54
C VAL A 311 -35.27 -7.01 5.99
N ARG A 312 -36.43 -6.54 6.43
CA ARG A 312 -36.96 -5.22 6.07
C ARG A 312 -37.48 -4.49 7.30
N ARG A 313 -37.24 -3.18 7.35
CA ARG A 313 -37.80 -2.32 8.39
C ARG A 313 -39.29 -2.11 8.13
N THR A 314 -40.04 -2.09 9.20
CA THR A 314 -41.47 -1.75 9.22
C THR A 314 -41.67 -0.24 9.29
N ARG A 315 -42.93 0.20 9.26
CA ARG A 315 -43.25 1.63 9.25
C ARG A 315 -42.96 2.28 10.60
N ARG A 316 -43.12 1.53 11.69
CA ARG A 316 -42.98 2.05 13.04
C ARG A 316 -41.72 1.55 13.70
N ALA A 317 -41.08 2.39 14.50
CA ALA A 317 -39.80 2.08 15.13
C ALA A 317 -39.91 1.01 16.23
N GLU A 318 -41.08 0.88 16.84
CA GLU A 318 -41.37 -0.11 17.87
C GLU A 318 -41.71 -1.50 17.31
N GLU A 319 -42.15 -1.57 16.05
CA GLU A 319 -42.47 -2.81 15.35
C GLU A 319 -41.18 -3.59 15.05
N GLU A 320 -41.25 -4.92 15.16
CA GLU A 320 -40.11 -5.79 14.83
C GLU A 320 -39.76 -5.64 13.34
N VAL A 321 -38.47 -5.65 13.03
CA VAL A 321 -37.95 -5.90 11.69
C VAL A 321 -38.48 -7.25 11.27
N VAL A 322 -39.04 -7.31 10.06
CA VAL A 322 -39.68 -8.53 9.56
C VAL A 322 -38.80 -9.20 8.50
N PRO A 323 -38.87 -10.53 8.35
CA PRO A 323 -38.21 -11.23 7.25
C PRO A 323 -38.68 -10.72 5.88
N GLN A 324 -37.79 -10.80 4.89
CA GLN A 324 -38.07 -10.48 3.50
C GLN A 324 -38.03 -11.75 2.65
N ASP A 325 -39.20 -12.27 2.28
CA ASP A 325 -39.32 -13.53 1.54
C ASP A 325 -39.12 -13.38 0.02
N GLY A 326 -39.11 -12.14 -0.50
CA GLY A 326 -39.02 -11.85 -1.93
C GLY A 326 -37.60 -11.78 -2.51
N VAL A 327 -36.55 -11.99 -1.72
CA VAL A 327 -35.16 -11.88 -2.21
C VAL A 327 -34.64 -13.23 -2.68
N ILE A 328 -34.22 -13.29 -3.93
CA ILE A 328 -33.46 -14.41 -4.47
C ILE A 328 -32.03 -14.29 -3.92
N LEU A 329 -31.64 -15.25 -3.08
CA LEU A 329 -30.29 -15.33 -2.53
C LEU A 329 -29.36 -16.00 -3.54
N TYR A 330 -28.13 -15.51 -3.59
CA TYR A 330 -27.07 -16.07 -4.42
C TYR A 330 -26.25 -17.09 -3.64
N ASP A 331 -25.83 -18.14 -4.32
CA ASP A 331 -24.87 -19.11 -3.80
C ASP A 331 -23.43 -18.61 -3.99
N PHE A 332 -23.03 -17.68 -3.12
CA PHE A 332 -21.70 -17.10 -3.16
C PHE A 332 -20.59 -18.10 -2.80
N ASN A 333 -20.90 -19.23 -2.16
CA ASN A 333 -19.91 -20.25 -1.83
C ASN A 333 -19.39 -20.95 -3.09
N HIS A 334 -20.28 -21.33 -4.02
CA HIS A 334 -19.86 -21.91 -5.29
C HIS A 334 -19.09 -20.91 -6.16
N VAL A 335 -19.50 -19.65 -6.15
CA VAL A 335 -18.78 -18.58 -6.87
C VAL A 335 -17.39 -18.35 -6.27
N ARG A 336 -17.27 -18.34 -4.93
CA ARG A 336 -15.99 -18.24 -4.21
C ARG A 336 -15.04 -19.36 -4.61
N ALA A 337 -15.49 -20.61 -4.49
CA ALA A 337 -14.69 -21.78 -4.84
C ALA A 337 -14.24 -21.76 -6.31
N SER A 338 -15.12 -21.31 -7.22
CA SER A 338 -14.76 -21.14 -8.63
C SER A 338 -13.69 -20.06 -8.85
N ILE A 339 -13.75 -18.93 -8.14
CA ILE A 339 -12.76 -17.84 -8.28
C ILE A 339 -11.43 -18.25 -7.64
N GLU A 340 -11.46 -18.92 -6.49
CA GLU A 340 -10.27 -19.47 -5.83
C GLU A 340 -9.56 -20.50 -6.72
N ALA A 341 -10.31 -21.38 -7.38
CA ALA A 341 -9.74 -22.31 -8.35
C ALA A 341 -9.09 -21.59 -9.54
N LEU A 342 -9.69 -20.51 -10.05
CA LEU A 342 -9.10 -19.70 -11.11
C LEU A 342 -7.84 -18.94 -10.64
N ASP A 343 -7.84 -18.39 -9.42
CA ASP A 343 -6.67 -17.73 -8.85
C ASP A 343 -5.52 -18.73 -8.63
N ALA A 344 -5.81 -19.92 -8.10
CA ALA A 344 -4.83 -20.99 -7.95
C ALA A 344 -4.23 -21.46 -9.29
N LEU A 345 -5.05 -21.56 -10.35
CA LEU A 345 -4.56 -21.84 -11.71
C LEU A 345 -3.65 -20.72 -12.22
N ASN A 346 -4.02 -19.45 -11.99
CA ASN A 346 -3.22 -18.30 -12.39
C ASN A 346 -1.91 -18.20 -11.62
N GLU A 347 -1.92 -18.49 -10.32
CA GLU A 347 -0.73 -18.54 -9.48
C GLU A 347 0.18 -19.70 -9.88
N SER A 348 -0.38 -20.88 -10.16
CA SER A 348 0.37 -22.01 -10.72
C SER A 348 1.02 -21.66 -12.06
N ASN A 349 0.29 -20.99 -12.96
CA ASN A 349 0.84 -20.53 -14.24
C ASN A 349 1.97 -19.51 -14.06
N ARG A 350 1.85 -18.59 -13.09
CA ARG A 350 2.91 -17.61 -12.76
C ARG A 350 4.13 -18.29 -12.14
N GLY A 351 3.92 -19.21 -11.20
CA GLY A 351 4.97 -19.99 -10.58
C GLY A 351 5.72 -20.82 -11.62
N ALA A 352 5.00 -21.47 -12.54
CA ALA A 352 5.58 -22.16 -13.67
C ALA A 352 6.41 -21.21 -14.55
N LEU A 353 5.89 -20.02 -14.90
CA LEU A 353 6.63 -19.04 -15.70
C LEU A 353 7.90 -18.54 -15.02
N LEU A 354 7.87 -18.28 -13.71
CA LEU A 354 9.05 -17.88 -12.93
C LEU A 354 10.08 -19.01 -12.82
N GLN A 355 9.64 -20.25 -12.57
CA GLN A 355 10.52 -21.42 -12.59
C GLN A 355 11.15 -21.61 -13.97
N LEU A 356 10.38 -21.41 -15.04
CA LEU A 356 10.87 -21.48 -16.41
C LEU A 356 11.88 -20.38 -16.73
N PHE A 357 11.63 -19.15 -16.27
CA PHE A 357 12.61 -18.08 -16.35
C PHE A 357 13.90 -18.44 -15.61
N GLY A 358 13.77 -19.02 -14.40
CA GLY A 358 14.91 -19.53 -13.64
C GLY A 358 15.68 -20.64 -14.37
N ILE A 359 14.99 -21.60 -15.00
CA ILE A 359 15.61 -22.65 -15.81
C ILE A 359 16.32 -22.05 -17.02
N LEU A 360 15.69 -21.12 -17.74
CA LEU A 360 16.29 -20.46 -18.91
C LEU A 360 17.55 -19.70 -18.52
N VAL A 361 17.49 -18.90 -17.46
CA VAL A 361 18.65 -18.20 -16.90
C VAL A 361 19.72 -19.22 -16.48
N GLY A 362 19.34 -20.32 -15.85
CA GLY A 362 20.24 -21.41 -15.48
C GLY A 362 20.94 -22.07 -16.67
N VAL A 363 20.22 -22.34 -17.76
CA VAL A 363 20.78 -22.87 -19.02
C VAL A 363 21.77 -21.87 -19.62
N ILE A 364 21.43 -20.59 -19.65
CA ILE A 364 22.32 -19.53 -20.15
C ILE A 364 23.59 -19.44 -19.29
N LEU A 365 23.47 -19.41 -17.97
CA LEU A 365 24.61 -19.38 -17.05
C LEU A 365 25.48 -20.64 -17.17
N SER A 366 24.87 -21.81 -17.33
CA SER A 366 25.58 -23.08 -17.56
C SER A 366 26.34 -23.06 -18.88
N ALA A 367 25.76 -22.48 -19.94
CA ALA A 367 26.42 -22.29 -21.22
C ALA A 367 27.66 -21.39 -21.08
N PHE A 368 27.55 -20.28 -20.34
CA PHE A 368 28.68 -19.40 -20.04
C PHE A 368 29.76 -20.09 -19.20
N ALA A 369 29.39 -20.85 -18.19
CA ALA A 369 30.33 -21.60 -17.36
C ALA A 369 31.08 -22.66 -18.18
N LEU A 370 30.38 -23.40 -19.04
CA LEU A 370 30.97 -24.39 -19.93
C LEU A 370 31.92 -23.74 -20.94
N TRP A 371 31.53 -22.58 -21.49
CA TRP A 371 32.42 -21.78 -22.33
C TRP A 371 33.67 -21.32 -21.59
N ALA A 372 33.53 -20.76 -20.38
CA ALA A 372 34.67 -20.31 -19.58
C ALA A 372 35.61 -21.47 -19.21
N GLY A 373 35.06 -22.65 -18.91
CA GLY A 373 35.82 -23.87 -18.70
C GLY A 373 36.60 -24.29 -19.94
N ALA A 374 35.97 -24.26 -21.12
CA ALA A 374 36.64 -24.55 -22.40
C ALA A 374 37.81 -23.58 -22.66
N VAL A 375 37.61 -22.28 -22.40
CA VAL A 375 38.66 -21.25 -22.51
C VAL A 375 39.82 -21.51 -21.54
N GLN A 376 39.55 -21.96 -20.31
CA GLN A 376 40.59 -22.28 -19.32
C GLN A 376 41.36 -23.57 -19.63
N ILE A 377 40.71 -24.55 -20.25
CA ILE A 377 41.33 -25.82 -20.64
C ILE A 377 42.26 -25.63 -21.85
N GLN A 378 41.94 -24.70 -22.76
CA GLN A 378 42.73 -24.49 -23.99
C GLN A 378 44.22 -24.21 -23.72
N PRO A 379 44.62 -23.32 -22.79
CA PRO A 379 46.02 -23.14 -22.42
C PRO A 379 46.67 -24.41 -21.90
N ILE A 380 45.97 -25.22 -21.07
CA ILE A 380 46.52 -26.46 -20.47
C ILE A 380 46.81 -27.50 -21.58
N LEU A 381 45.89 -27.62 -22.53
CA LEU A 381 46.08 -28.48 -23.71
C LEU A 381 47.22 -27.99 -24.61
N CYS A 382 47.51 -26.69 -24.62
CA CYS A 382 48.62 -26.09 -25.36
C CYS A 382 49.90 -25.87 -24.53
N ASP A 383 49.91 -26.08 -23.20
CA ASP A 383 51.02 -25.74 -22.30
C ASP A 383 52.17 -26.75 -22.35
N ALA A 384 51.95 -27.92 -22.93
CA ALA A 384 52.97 -28.94 -23.07
C ALA A 384 54.19 -28.49 -23.92
N MET A 385 54.16 -27.33 -24.58
CA MET A 385 55.25 -26.81 -25.40
C MET A 385 55.52 -25.29 -25.25
N ARG A 386 55.44 -24.75 -24.03
CA ARG A 386 55.70 -23.32 -23.77
C ARG A 386 57.13 -22.80 -24.05
N THR A 387 58.05 -23.64 -24.52
CA THR A 387 59.45 -23.24 -24.78
C THR A 387 59.79 -22.96 -26.23
N THR A 388 58.86 -23.16 -27.19
CA THR A 388 59.12 -22.80 -28.59
C THR A 388 57.92 -22.08 -29.19
N THR A 389 58.20 -21.06 -30.00
CA THR A 389 57.24 -20.20 -30.72
C THR A 389 56.41 -20.93 -31.79
N THR A 390 56.23 -22.25 -31.67
CA THR A 390 55.42 -23.02 -32.61
C THR A 390 53.94 -22.93 -32.24
N PRO A 391 53.04 -22.68 -33.21
CA PRO A 391 51.61 -22.74 -32.99
C PRO A 391 51.22 -24.14 -32.47
N CYS A 392 50.27 -24.18 -31.53
CA CYS A 392 49.83 -25.38 -30.81
C CYS A 392 49.74 -26.57 -31.79
N PRO A 393 50.42 -27.71 -31.52
CA PRO A 393 50.56 -28.80 -32.48
C PRO A 393 49.17 -29.23 -32.95
N LYS A 394 49.02 -29.52 -34.24
CA LYS A 394 47.80 -30.11 -34.81
C LYS A 394 47.50 -31.40 -34.04
N MET A 395 46.64 -31.30 -33.03
CA MET A 395 46.08 -32.47 -32.38
C MET A 395 45.37 -33.24 -33.49
N THR A 396 45.67 -34.53 -33.62
CA THR A 396 44.90 -35.41 -34.51
C THR A 396 43.43 -35.23 -34.17
N PRO A 397 42.56 -34.88 -35.14
CA PRO A 397 41.21 -34.42 -34.86
C PRO A 397 40.44 -35.55 -34.19
N ASN A 398 40.33 -35.46 -32.87
CA ASN A 398 39.30 -36.16 -32.13
C ASN A 398 38.14 -35.18 -32.02
N THR A 399 36.93 -35.68 -32.16
CA THR A 399 35.69 -34.88 -32.21
C THR A 399 35.50 -33.97 -30.99
N ALA A 400 36.10 -34.31 -29.83
CA ALA A 400 36.02 -33.50 -28.62
C ALA A 400 36.97 -32.29 -28.66
N VAL A 401 38.19 -32.43 -29.19
CA VAL A 401 39.16 -31.31 -29.30
C VAL A 401 38.67 -30.27 -30.30
N ASP A 402 38.14 -30.71 -31.45
CA ASP A 402 37.56 -29.80 -32.44
C ASP A 402 36.34 -29.06 -31.90
N PHE A 403 35.51 -29.73 -31.09
CA PHE A 403 34.37 -29.10 -30.42
C PHE A 403 34.82 -28.04 -29.42
N ILE A 404 35.80 -28.34 -28.55
CA ILE A 404 36.34 -27.39 -27.57
C ILE A 404 36.91 -26.16 -28.28
N ASN A 405 37.73 -26.37 -29.32
CA ASN A 405 38.31 -25.27 -30.10
C ASN A 405 37.23 -24.41 -30.79
N TRP A 406 36.16 -25.03 -31.29
CA TRP A 406 35.04 -24.31 -31.88
C TRP A 406 34.25 -23.48 -30.85
N VAL A 407 33.96 -24.04 -29.67
CA VAL A 407 33.27 -23.34 -28.58
C VAL A 407 34.08 -22.12 -28.11
N VAL A 408 35.39 -22.28 -27.97
CA VAL A 408 36.30 -21.18 -27.59
C VAL A 408 36.36 -20.10 -28.66
N ALA A 409 36.41 -20.47 -29.94
CA ALA A 409 36.47 -19.54 -31.05
C ALA A 409 35.13 -18.82 -31.35
N ASN A 410 34.00 -19.41 -30.95
CA ASN A 410 32.65 -18.91 -31.25
C ASN A 410 31.77 -18.76 -29.99
N PRO A 411 32.16 -17.95 -28.99
CA PRO A 411 31.42 -17.77 -27.73
C PRO A 411 29.95 -17.40 -27.96
N LEU A 412 29.72 -16.40 -28.81
CA LEU A 412 28.39 -15.88 -29.11
C LEU A 412 27.54 -16.91 -29.87
N GLY A 413 28.13 -17.63 -30.82
CA GLY A 413 27.42 -18.67 -31.58
C GLY A 413 26.97 -19.82 -30.69
N PHE A 414 27.84 -20.29 -29.80
CA PHE A 414 27.52 -21.35 -28.84
C PHE A 414 26.41 -20.93 -27.86
N VAL A 415 26.53 -19.74 -27.25
CA VAL A 415 25.51 -19.22 -26.33
C VAL A 415 24.18 -18.98 -27.04
N LEU A 416 24.21 -18.42 -28.26
CA LEU A 416 23.00 -18.17 -29.04
C LEU A 416 22.28 -19.48 -29.38
N VAL A 417 22.99 -20.51 -29.83
CA VAL A 417 22.39 -21.81 -30.16
C VAL A 417 21.76 -22.46 -28.93
N LEU A 418 22.45 -22.46 -27.78
CA LEU A 418 21.88 -22.99 -26.55
C LEU A 418 20.68 -22.17 -26.05
N ALA A 419 20.74 -20.84 -26.17
CA ALA A 419 19.62 -19.97 -25.82
C ALA A 419 18.41 -20.21 -26.74
N VAL A 420 18.62 -20.36 -28.06
CA VAL A 420 17.56 -20.66 -29.03
C VAL A 420 16.97 -22.04 -28.79
N LEU A 421 17.78 -23.06 -28.52
CA LEU A 421 17.30 -24.41 -28.21
C LEU A 421 16.57 -24.46 -26.86
N GLY A 422 17.07 -23.73 -25.85
CA GLY A 422 16.36 -23.52 -24.59
C GLY A 422 15.00 -22.82 -24.80
N PHE A 423 14.96 -21.82 -25.67
CA PHE A 423 13.73 -21.10 -26.01
C PHE A 423 12.74 -21.92 -26.84
N ILE A 424 13.21 -22.75 -27.78
CA ILE A 424 12.38 -23.69 -28.54
C ILE A 424 11.81 -24.76 -27.61
N ALA A 425 12.62 -25.35 -26.75
CA ALA A 425 12.15 -26.29 -25.73
C ALA A 425 11.11 -25.63 -24.82
N PHE A 426 11.35 -24.39 -24.38
CA PHE A 426 10.41 -23.58 -23.61
C PHE A 426 9.06 -23.40 -24.33
N ILE A 427 9.08 -22.98 -25.60
CA ILE A 427 7.86 -22.84 -26.41
C ILE A 427 7.13 -24.18 -26.55
N TRP A 428 7.87 -25.25 -26.82
CA TRP A 428 7.31 -26.55 -27.18
C TRP A 428 6.66 -27.26 -25.99
N PHE A 429 7.25 -27.19 -24.80
CA PHE A 429 6.69 -27.81 -23.61
C PHE A 429 5.49 -27.04 -23.04
N PHE A 430 5.44 -25.71 -23.17
CA PHE A 430 4.51 -24.91 -22.35
C PHE A 430 3.61 -23.94 -23.11
N LYS A 431 4.00 -23.41 -24.26
CA LYS A 431 3.14 -22.44 -24.98
C LYS A 431 1.98 -23.11 -25.72
N GLY A 432 1.87 -24.45 -25.65
CA GLY A 432 0.74 -25.19 -26.22
C GLY A 432 0.49 -24.82 -27.68
N ILE A 433 1.54 -24.53 -28.47
CA ILE A 433 1.38 -24.28 -29.89
C ILE A 433 0.89 -25.58 -30.50
N THR A 434 -0.43 -25.73 -30.63
CA THR A 434 -1.14 -26.92 -31.13
C THR A 434 -1.04 -27.07 -32.65
N SER A 435 -0.38 -26.13 -33.33
CA SER A 435 -0.39 -25.99 -34.79
C SER A 435 0.85 -26.51 -35.50
N VAL A 436 1.83 -27.13 -34.82
CA VAL A 436 2.98 -27.73 -35.50
C VAL A 436 2.61 -29.13 -36.03
N PRO A 437 2.67 -29.39 -37.35
CA PRO A 437 2.39 -30.70 -37.92
C PRO A 437 3.28 -31.78 -37.28
N GLY A 438 2.68 -32.89 -36.83
CA GLY A 438 3.40 -33.98 -36.15
C GLY A 438 3.50 -33.88 -34.63
N GLN A 439 3.18 -32.73 -34.02
CA GLN A 439 3.23 -32.55 -32.57
C GLN A 439 2.27 -33.48 -31.82
N ARG A 440 1.13 -33.87 -32.42
CA ARG A 440 0.20 -34.80 -31.79
C ARG A 440 0.86 -36.17 -31.55
N ALA A 441 1.66 -36.66 -32.49
CA ALA A 441 2.39 -37.91 -32.35
C ALA A 441 3.48 -37.80 -31.27
N VAL A 442 4.23 -36.70 -31.25
CA VAL A 442 5.28 -36.50 -30.25
C VAL A 442 4.71 -36.22 -28.86
N ARG A 443 3.59 -35.48 -28.74
CA ARG A 443 2.89 -35.27 -27.46
C ARG A 443 2.26 -36.56 -26.95
N ILE A 444 1.71 -37.39 -27.83
CA ILE A 444 1.25 -38.75 -27.45
C ILE A 444 2.45 -39.59 -27.00
N TRP A 445 3.59 -39.51 -27.69
CA TRP A 445 4.80 -40.23 -27.32
C TRP A 445 5.35 -39.75 -25.97
N VAL A 446 5.53 -38.44 -25.76
CA VAL A 446 5.99 -37.83 -24.51
C VAL A 446 5.00 -38.08 -23.38
N ASN A 447 3.69 -37.95 -23.60
CA ASN A 447 2.69 -38.23 -22.58
C ASN A 447 2.62 -39.72 -22.26
N ARG A 448 2.77 -40.62 -23.23
CA ARG A 448 2.86 -42.08 -22.97
C ARG A 448 4.16 -42.44 -22.26
N PHE A 449 5.26 -41.77 -22.60
CA PHE A 449 6.56 -41.98 -21.96
C PHE A 449 6.56 -41.42 -20.55
N SER A 450 6.01 -40.22 -20.32
CA SER A 450 5.88 -39.61 -19.00
C SER A 450 4.83 -40.29 -18.14
N SER A 451 3.73 -40.81 -18.72
CA SER A 451 2.75 -41.60 -17.99
C SER A 451 3.26 -43.01 -17.69
N ALA A 452 4.05 -43.62 -18.59
CA ALA A 452 4.73 -44.88 -18.31
C ALA A 452 5.77 -44.69 -17.21
N ILE A 453 6.60 -43.64 -17.29
CA ILE A 453 7.55 -43.28 -16.23
C ILE A 453 6.80 -42.93 -14.93
N GLY A 454 5.71 -42.17 -15.01
CA GLY A 454 4.88 -41.77 -13.87
C GLY A 454 4.17 -42.94 -13.20
N ALA A 455 3.64 -43.90 -13.96
CA ALA A 455 3.05 -45.12 -13.43
C ALA A 455 4.12 -46.05 -12.83
N THR A 456 5.32 -46.08 -13.43
CA THR A 456 6.46 -46.83 -12.88
C THR A 456 7.05 -46.16 -11.63
N LEU A 457 6.99 -44.83 -11.53
CA LEU A 457 7.39 -44.03 -10.36
C LEU A 457 6.35 -44.10 -9.23
N SER A 458 5.04 -44.03 -9.53
CA SER A 458 3.97 -44.08 -8.52
C SER A 458 3.80 -45.47 -7.91
N GLN A 459 4.17 -46.54 -8.62
CA GLN A 459 4.18 -47.89 -8.07
C GLN A 459 5.45 -48.20 -7.25
N LYS A 460 6.50 -47.36 -7.27
CA LYS A 460 7.80 -47.76 -6.72
C LYS A 460 8.63 -46.74 -5.93
N SER A 461 8.14 -45.58 -5.51
CA SER A 461 8.97 -44.74 -4.63
C SER A 461 8.23 -43.81 -3.68
N GLY A 462 8.41 -44.06 -2.39
CA GLY A 462 8.34 -43.06 -1.31
C GLY A 462 9.68 -42.34 -1.07
N SER A 463 10.50 -42.16 -2.10
CA SER A 463 11.68 -41.27 -2.03
C SER A 463 11.89 -40.48 -3.33
N ASP A 464 11.95 -39.15 -3.18
CA ASP A 464 11.93 -38.15 -4.25
C ASP A 464 13.19 -38.10 -5.13
N ASN A 465 14.24 -38.87 -4.81
CA ASN A 465 15.54 -38.75 -5.46
C ASN A 465 15.61 -39.36 -6.87
N LEU A 466 14.75 -40.32 -7.19
CA LEU A 466 14.82 -41.01 -8.49
C LEU A 466 14.24 -40.17 -9.64
N GLY A 467 13.17 -39.41 -9.39
CA GLY A 467 12.58 -38.51 -10.38
C GLY A 467 13.55 -37.40 -10.79
N TYR A 468 14.30 -36.87 -9.82
CA TYR A 468 15.35 -35.88 -10.06
C TYR A 468 16.50 -36.42 -10.91
N ALA A 469 16.97 -37.64 -10.62
CA ALA A 469 18.06 -38.28 -11.37
C ALA A 469 17.69 -38.51 -12.86
N VAL A 470 16.45 -38.92 -13.13
CA VAL A 470 15.94 -39.11 -14.50
C VAL A 470 15.82 -37.76 -15.23
N TYR A 471 15.35 -36.71 -14.56
CA TYR A 471 15.26 -35.37 -15.13
C TYR A 471 16.64 -34.81 -15.50
N VAL A 472 17.64 -34.98 -14.62
CA VAL A 472 19.04 -34.61 -14.86
C VAL A 472 19.63 -35.38 -16.04
N ALA A 473 19.34 -36.67 -16.17
CA ALA A 473 19.82 -37.49 -17.30
C ALA A 473 19.25 -37.01 -18.66
N ILE A 474 17.97 -36.63 -18.71
CA ILE A 474 17.32 -36.10 -19.92
C ILE A 474 17.91 -34.75 -20.31
N ILE A 475 18.11 -33.84 -19.34
CA ILE A 475 18.79 -32.56 -19.60
C ILE A 475 20.21 -32.80 -20.11
N GLY A 476 20.94 -33.75 -19.52
CA GLY A 476 22.27 -34.14 -19.99
C GLY A 476 22.28 -34.60 -21.45
N MET A 477 21.34 -35.47 -21.83
CA MET A 477 21.21 -35.95 -23.22
C MET A 477 20.83 -34.83 -24.20
N LEU A 478 19.90 -33.95 -23.84
CA LEU A 478 19.51 -32.81 -24.68
C LEU A 478 20.65 -31.80 -24.85
N THR A 479 21.45 -31.59 -23.81
CA THR A 479 22.64 -30.71 -23.83
C THR A 479 23.73 -31.30 -24.73
N ALA A 480 23.96 -32.61 -24.65
CA ALA A 480 24.90 -33.31 -25.53
C ALA A 480 24.43 -33.29 -27.00
N GLY A 481 23.14 -33.56 -27.24
CA GLY A 481 22.57 -33.52 -28.59
C GLY A 481 22.62 -32.13 -29.23
N SER A 482 22.34 -31.09 -28.46
CA SER A 482 22.41 -29.70 -28.92
C SER A 482 23.85 -29.26 -29.23
N ALA A 483 24.82 -29.67 -28.43
CA ALA A 483 26.25 -29.48 -28.71
C ALA A 483 26.68 -30.12 -30.04
N VAL A 484 26.21 -31.33 -30.33
CA VAL A 484 26.49 -32.04 -31.60
C VAL A 484 25.88 -31.29 -32.78
N VAL A 485 24.62 -30.82 -32.67
CA VAL A 485 23.96 -30.07 -33.76
C VAL A 485 24.64 -28.73 -34.03
N ALA A 486 25.05 -28.01 -32.97
CA ALA A 486 25.77 -26.73 -33.09
C ALA A 486 27.10 -26.88 -33.85
N TYR A 487 27.84 -27.96 -33.58
CA TYR A 487 29.09 -28.30 -34.26
C TYR A 487 28.92 -28.50 -35.78
N TRP A 488 27.77 -29.01 -36.23
CA TRP A 488 27.52 -29.30 -37.65
C TRP A 488 27.04 -28.10 -38.46
N ILE A 489 26.36 -27.13 -37.84
CA ILE A 489 25.65 -26.05 -38.56
C ILE A 489 26.50 -24.78 -38.73
N VAL A 490 27.48 -24.53 -37.86
CA VAL A 490 28.21 -23.25 -37.85
C VAL A 490 29.49 -23.31 -38.69
N PRO A 491 29.69 -22.39 -39.65
CA PRO A 491 30.87 -22.39 -40.52
C PRO A 491 32.18 -22.25 -39.72
N LYS A 492 33.15 -23.10 -40.05
CA LYS A 492 34.48 -23.16 -39.42
C LYS A 492 35.40 -22.11 -40.05
N THR A 493 35.36 -20.86 -39.57
CA THR A 493 36.34 -19.83 -39.97
C THR A 493 37.43 -19.68 -38.90
N GLU A 494 38.69 -19.58 -39.32
CA GLU A 494 39.86 -19.41 -38.46
C GLU A 494 39.82 -18.06 -37.72
N VAL A 495 40.04 -18.06 -36.40
CA VAL A 495 39.95 -16.87 -35.53
C VAL A 495 41.32 -16.56 -34.90
N PRO A 496 41.78 -15.29 -34.82
CA PRO A 496 43.06 -14.91 -34.24
C PRO A 496 43.10 -15.00 -32.71
N SER A 497 44.30 -15.17 -32.14
CA SER A 497 44.53 -15.33 -30.70
C SER A 497 44.32 -14.02 -29.90
N VAL A 498 43.71 -14.14 -28.72
CA VAL A 498 43.45 -13.04 -27.77
C VAL A 498 44.52 -13.04 -26.67
N ALA A 499 45.12 -11.88 -26.39
CA ALA A 499 46.12 -11.69 -25.34
C ALA A 499 45.47 -11.55 -23.94
N ALA A 500 46.12 -12.12 -22.92
CA ALA A 500 45.62 -12.19 -21.55
C ALA A 500 45.77 -10.86 -20.78
N ALA A 501 44.72 -10.47 -20.05
CA ALA A 501 44.70 -9.32 -19.15
C ALA A 501 45.11 -9.71 -17.70
N GLY A 502 45.95 -8.90 -17.06
CA GLY A 502 46.50 -9.13 -15.72
C GLY A 502 45.51 -8.93 -14.57
N ARG A 503 45.68 -9.71 -13.49
CA ARG A 503 44.93 -9.62 -12.22
C ARG A 503 45.49 -8.51 -11.32
N ASP A 504 44.63 -7.61 -10.87
CA ASP A 504 44.90 -6.66 -9.78
C ASP A 504 44.54 -7.27 -8.41
N VAL A 505 45.36 -6.98 -7.38
CA VAL A 505 45.34 -7.59 -6.03
C VAL A 505 44.52 -6.76 -5.01
N GLY A 506 43.59 -5.92 -5.47
CA GLY A 506 42.70 -5.13 -4.59
C GLY A 506 41.32 -5.77 -4.42
N GLY A 507 40.75 -5.72 -3.20
CA GLY A 507 39.36 -6.14 -2.96
C GLY A 507 38.35 -5.35 -3.83
N PRO A 508 37.09 -5.80 -3.96
CA PRO A 508 36.13 -5.25 -4.92
C PRO A 508 35.93 -3.72 -4.84
N TRP A 509 36.07 -3.13 -3.65
CA TRP A 509 35.93 -1.69 -3.41
C TRP A 509 37.13 -0.84 -3.85
N SER A 510 38.28 -1.45 -4.14
CA SER A 510 39.45 -0.75 -4.72
C SER A 510 39.16 -0.19 -6.13
N GLN A 511 38.13 -0.69 -6.80
CA GLN A 511 37.70 -0.17 -8.10
C GLN A 511 37.14 1.26 -8.02
N LEU A 512 36.71 1.72 -6.84
CA LEU A 512 36.20 3.08 -6.63
C LEU A 512 37.25 4.16 -6.87
N ASP A 513 38.54 3.85 -6.68
CA ASP A 513 39.64 4.78 -6.95
C ASP A 513 39.67 5.21 -8.42
N ARG A 514 39.27 4.32 -9.35
CA ARG A 514 39.19 4.60 -10.79
C ARG A 514 37.98 5.46 -11.17
N LEU A 515 37.01 5.60 -10.27
CA LEU A 515 35.78 6.37 -10.47
C LEU A 515 35.91 7.80 -9.91
N GLY A 516 36.90 8.06 -9.05
CA GLY A 516 37.17 9.38 -8.50
C GLY A 516 37.36 10.44 -9.59
N GLY A 517 36.70 11.59 -9.42
CA GLY A 517 36.75 12.71 -10.36
C GLY A 517 35.77 12.64 -11.53
N LYS A 518 35.01 11.55 -11.69
CA LYS A 518 34.02 11.38 -12.75
C LYS A 518 32.59 11.54 -12.25
N ARG A 519 31.62 11.76 -13.15
CA ARG A 519 30.19 11.80 -12.77
C ARG A 519 29.65 10.38 -12.57
N PRO A 520 28.63 10.19 -11.70
CA PRO A 520 27.96 8.90 -11.55
C PRO A 520 27.38 8.34 -12.84
N SER A 521 26.81 9.20 -13.69
CA SER A 521 26.21 8.82 -14.97
C SER A 521 27.24 8.27 -15.97
N GLU A 522 28.48 8.74 -15.91
CA GLU A 522 29.58 8.30 -16.76
C GLU A 522 30.17 6.96 -16.30
N THR A 523 30.10 6.69 -15.00
CA THR A 523 30.74 5.55 -14.35
C THR A 523 29.79 4.42 -14.00
N GLY A 524 28.48 4.67 -14.08
CA GLY A 524 27.48 3.76 -13.54
C GLY A 524 27.60 3.58 -12.03
N LEU A 525 28.07 4.61 -11.29
CA LEU A 525 28.30 4.52 -9.84
C LEU A 525 27.07 3.99 -9.08
N PHE A 526 25.86 4.41 -9.47
CA PHE A 526 24.62 4.00 -8.80
C PHE A 526 24.00 2.72 -9.37
N THR A 527 24.43 2.27 -10.55
CA THR A 527 23.75 1.21 -11.31
C THR A 527 24.58 -0.07 -11.44
N SER A 528 25.87 0.05 -11.74
CA SER A 528 26.76 -1.05 -12.11
C SER A 528 28.04 -1.14 -11.29
N SER A 529 28.24 -0.25 -10.32
CA SER A 529 29.41 -0.30 -9.43
C SER A 529 29.22 -1.30 -8.28
N VAL A 530 30.31 -1.57 -7.56
CA VAL A 530 30.31 -2.41 -6.34
C VAL A 530 29.36 -1.91 -5.25
N ILE A 531 29.04 -0.61 -5.20
CA ILE A 531 28.16 -0.04 -4.18
C ILE A 531 26.67 -0.03 -4.59
N ALA A 532 26.36 -0.32 -5.86
CA ALA A 532 24.99 -0.21 -6.38
C ALA A 532 23.97 -1.13 -5.67
N PRO A 533 24.29 -2.41 -5.34
CA PRO A 533 23.39 -3.26 -4.55
C PRO A 533 23.17 -2.69 -3.14
N HIS A 534 24.24 -2.29 -2.46
CA HIS A 534 24.17 -1.72 -1.10
C HIS A 534 23.33 -0.43 -1.04
N LEU A 535 23.43 0.40 -2.08
CA LEU A 535 22.63 1.62 -2.21
C LEU A 535 21.13 1.32 -2.30
N ARG A 536 20.75 0.32 -3.11
CA ARG A 536 19.35 -0.15 -3.23
C ARG A 536 18.85 -0.76 -1.92
N ASP A 537 19.65 -1.60 -1.29
CA ASP A 537 19.28 -2.25 -0.02
C ASP A 537 19.06 -1.23 1.10
N LEU A 538 19.90 -0.19 1.17
CA LEU A 538 19.78 0.85 2.21
C LEU A 538 18.60 1.78 2.01
N THR A 539 18.28 2.14 0.76
CA THR A 539 17.22 3.12 0.47
C THR A 539 15.85 2.48 0.28
N GLY A 540 15.80 1.23 -0.17
CA GLY A 540 14.55 0.51 -0.43
C GLY A 540 13.63 1.29 -1.38
N GLU A 541 12.40 1.54 -0.94
CA GLU A 541 11.39 2.30 -1.70
C GLU A 541 11.81 3.74 -2.03
N ASP A 542 12.79 4.31 -1.31
CA ASP A 542 13.28 5.68 -1.55
C ASP A 542 14.40 5.74 -2.63
N TYR A 543 14.79 4.60 -3.22
CA TYR A 543 15.86 4.55 -4.22
C TYR A 543 15.57 5.42 -5.45
N ASP A 544 14.34 5.39 -5.97
CA ASP A 544 13.97 6.20 -7.14
C ASP A 544 14.00 7.70 -6.82
N SER A 545 13.63 8.08 -5.60
CA SER A 545 13.74 9.47 -5.11
C SER A 545 15.20 9.90 -4.97
N PHE A 546 16.08 9.01 -4.49
CA PHE A 546 17.52 9.25 -4.48
C PHE A 546 18.05 9.49 -5.90
N MET A 547 17.68 8.63 -6.85
CA MET A 547 18.11 8.76 -8.25
C MET A 547 17.65 10.07 -8.89
N ALA A 548 16.40 10.49 -8.64
CA ALA A 548 15.87 11.75 -9.13
C ALA A 548 16.63 12.97 -8.56
N LEU A 549 16.93 12.97 -7.25
CA LEU A 549 17.69 14.05 -6.61
C LEU A 549 19.17 14.07 -7.02
N MET A 550 19.72 12.92 -7.43
CA MET A 550 21.11 12.78 -7.89
C MET A 550 21.26 12.91 -9.41
N ALA A 551 20.20 13.25 -10.15
CA ALA A 551 20.25 13.43 -11.60
C ALA A 551 21.25 14.52 -12.02
N GLU A 552 21.34 15.63 -11.27
CA GLU A 552 22.35 16.69 -11.45
C GLU A 552 23.39 16.67 -10.33
N SER A 553 24.04 15.53 -10.12
CA SER A 553 25.10 15.38 -9.13
C SER A 553 26.44 15.98 -9.57
N ASN A 554 27.26 16.42 -8.60
CA ASN A 554 28.66 16.76 -8.87
C ASN A 554 29.52 15.51 -9.17
N VAL A 555 30.79 15.71 -9.52
CA VAL A 555 31.73 14.59 -9.69
C VAL A 555 32.01 13.90 -8.36
N LEU A 556 32.32 12.60 -8.40
CA LEU A 556 32.71 11.83 -7.21
C LEU A 556 34.02 12.38 -6.64
N GLN A 557 33.93 13.11 -5.53
CA GLN A 557 35.10 13.66 -4.84
C GLN A 557 35.68 12.60 -3.90
N HIS A 558 36.99 12.66 -3.64
CA HIS A 558 37.63 11.73 -2.71
C HIS A 558 38.74 12.40 -1.90
N LYS A 559 38.91 11.97 -0.64
CA LYS A 559 40.01 12.39 0.23
C LYS A 559 40.22 11.33 1.31
N LYS A 560 41.45 10.80 1.41
CA LYS A 560 41.86 9.81 2.44
C LYS A 560 40.96 8.56 2.51
N GLY A 561 40.48 8.05 1.36
CA GLY A 561 39.63 6.85 1.29
C GLY A 561 38.14 7.09 1.59
N ILE A 562 37.75 8.35 1.81
CA ILE A 562 36.34 8.76 1.86
C ILE A 562 35.98 9.39 0.51
N PHE A 563 34.94 8.86 -0.13
CA PHE A 563 34.35 9.45 -1.33
C PHE A 563 33.04 10.11 -0.98
N TRP A 564 32.68 11.18 -1.68
CA TRP A 564 31.37 11.79 -1.51
C TRP A 564 30.88 12.46 -2.77
N ILE A 565 29.57 12.64 -2.80
CA ILE A 565 28.86 13.28 -3.88
C ILE A 565 27.59 13.93 -3.35
N THR A 566 27.21 15.05 -3.96
CA THR A 566 25.99 15.80 -3.66
C THR A 566 25.23 16.05 -4.95
N GLY A 567 23.91 15.92 -4.93
CA GLY A 567 23.03 16.19 -6.06
C GLY A 567 21.86 17.06 -5.66
N ARG A 568 21.30 17.75 -6.66
CA ARG A 568 20.09 18.54 -6.55
C ARG A 568 19.26 18.30 -7.82
N ALA A 569 17.95 18.18 -7.70
CA ALA A 569 17.09 18.14 -8.87
C ALA A 569 16.91 19.55 -9.45
N ALA A 570 16.82 19.65 -10.78
CA ALA A 570 16.56 20.89 -11.49
C ALA A 570 15.30 21.58 -10.92
N GLY A 571 15.42 22.83 -10.47
CA GLY A 571 14.29 23.60 -9.94
C GLY A 571 13.80 23.22 -8.55
N ALA A 572 14.43 22.27 -7.85
CA ALA A 572 13.95 21.75 -6.56
C ALA A 572 14.29 22.64 -5.34
N GLY A 573 14.67 23.90 -5.55
CA GLY A 573 14.97 24.85 -4.47
C GLY A 573 16.08 24.35 -3.53
N ARG A 574 15.71 24.07 -2.27
CA ARG A 574 16.63 23.57 -1.23
C ARG A 574 16.71 22.05 -1.14
N ASP A 575 15.92 21.33 -1.91
CA ASP A 575 15.92 19.87 -1.91
C ASP A 575 17.17 19.33 -2.61
N GLY A 576 17.58 18.12 -2.25
CA GLY A 576 18.82 17.53 -2.72
C GLY A 576 19.16 16.23 -2.01
N ALA A 577 20.22 15.58 -2.46
CA ALA A 577 20.70 14.35 -1.86
C ALA A 577 22.22 14.36 -1.72
N TYR A 578 22.74 13.54 -0.81
CA TYR A 578 24.18 13.27 -0.71
C TYR A 578 24.44 11.78 -0.50
N LEU A 579 25.63 11.34 -0.91
CA LEU A 579 26.18 10.02 -0.65
C LEU A 579 27.62 10.18 -0.17
N ILE A 580 27.99 9.50 0.92
CA ILE A 580 29.34 9.36 1.43
C ILE A 580 29.70 7.87 1.46
N ILE A 581 30.91 7.53 1.02
CA ILE A 581 31.43 6.17 0.91
C ILE A 581 32.74 6.09 1.70
N ASP A 582 32.81 5.24 2.72
CA ASP A 582 34.06 4.87 3.37
C ASP A 582 34.58 3.57 2.74
N GLN A 583 35.54 3.71 1.85
CA GLN A 583 36.09 2.60 1.08
C GLN A 583 36.82 1.58 1.97
N ARG A 584 37.45 2.04 3.07
CA ARG A 584 38.29 1.18 3.91
C ARG A 584 37.46 0.25 4.79
N HIS A 585 36.30 0.73 5.22
CA HIS A 585 35.39 -0.02 6.09
C HIS A 585 34.14 -0.54 5.36
N GLU A 586 34.06 -0.31 4.05
CA GLU A 586 32.95 -0.71 3.18
C GLU A 586 31.58 -0.18 3.67
N ARG A 587 31.52 1.12 4.02
CA ARG A 587 30.31 1.75 4.59
C ARG A 587 29.78 2.87 3.72
N LEU A 588 28.46 3.07 3.78
CA LEU A 588 27.74 4.12 3.07
C LEU A 588 26.91 4.97 4.03
N GLU A 589 26.80 6.26 3.74
CA GLU A 589 25.82 7.17 4.32
C GLU A 589 25.13 7.95 3.21
N ILE A 590 23.80 7.98 3.24
CA ILE A 590 22.95 8.60 2.22
C ILE A 590 22.03 9.58 2.93
N GLY A 591 21.87 10.80 2.41
CA GLY A 591 20.82 11.69 2.89
C GLY A 591 19.94 12.20 1.76
N LEU A 592 18.64 12.21 2.00
CA LEU A 592 17.61 12.72 1.09
C LEU A 592 16.93 13.92 1.74
N ARG A 593 16.98 15.07 1.09
CA ARG A 593 16.29 16.29 1.51
C ARG A 593 15.10 16.56 0.61
N ARG A 594 13.90 16.52 1.17
CA ARG A 594 12.62 16.78 0.50
C ARG A 594 11.80 17.73 1.35
N GLU A 595 11.29 18.81 0.75
CA GLU A 595 10.46 19.81 1.44
C GLU A 595 11.11 20.36 2.73
N GLY A 596 12.44 20.49 2.73
CA GLY A 596 13.21 20.94 3.89
C GLY A 596 13.47 19.88 4.97
N VAL A 597 12.91 18.67 4.85
CA VAL A 597 13.15 17.53 5.75
C VAL A 597 14.29 16.67 5.22
N THR A 598 15.24 16.28 6.08
CA THR A 598 16.36 15.38 5.70
C THR A 598 16.18 14.00 6.33
N THR A 599 16.07 12.96 5.50
CA THR A 599 16.09 11.54 5.90
C THR A 599 17.49 10.97 5.64
N VAL A 600 18.06 10.20 6.58
CA VAL A 600 19.43 9.67 6.48
C VAL A 600 19.40 8.14 6.58
N TYR A 601 20.10 7.46 5.66
CA TYR A 601 20.28 6.00 5.61
C TYR A 601 21.77 5.68 5.77
N ARG A 602 22.12 4.63 6.52
CA ARG A 602 23.51 4.27 6.82
C ARG A 602 23.73 2.77 6.86
N SER A 603 24.90 2.34 6.39
CA SER A 603 25.43 1.01 6.69
C SER A 603 25.74 0.89 8.20
N PRO A 604 25.67 -0.32 8.78
CA PRO A 604 26.06 -0.55 10.17
C PRO A 604 27.51 -0.11 10.47
N GLY A 605 27.74 0.52 11.61
CA GLY A 605 29.08 0.88 12.10
C GLY A 605 29.21 2.30 12.66
N ALA A 606 30.45 2.73 12.85
CA ALA A 606 30.76 4.09 13.32
C ALA A 606 30.41 5.13 12.25
N THR A 607 29.97 6.32 12.71
CA THR A 607 29.61 7.47 11.86
C THR A 607 30.78 7.86 10.95
N ILE A 608 30.47 8.09 9.66
CA ILE A 608 31.45 8.57 8.69
C ILE A 608 31.61 10.09 8.85
N ALA A 609 32.85 10.58 8.92
CA ALA A 609 33.12 12.01 9.03
C ALA A 609 32.63 12.75 7.77
N LYS A 610 31.73 13.73 7.95
CA LYS A 610 31.11 14.47 6.85
C LYS A 610 32.10 15.45 6.20
N PRO A 611 32.32 15.38 4.88
CA PRO A 611 33.13 16.35 4.17
C PRO A 611 32.50 17.75 4.21
N PRO A 612 33.30 18.84 4.18
CA PRO A 612 32.78 20.21 4.24
C PRO A 612 31.72 20.54 3.20
N ALA A 613 31.78 19.97 2.00
CA ALA A 613 30.77 20.16 0.95
C ALA A 613 29.40 19.57 1.34
N VAL A 614 29.39 18.42 2.01
CA VAL A 614 28.18 17.82 2.55
C VAL A 614 27.67 18.66 3.73
N THR A 615 28.56 19.11 4.61
CA THR A 615 28.21 20.00 5.72
C THR A 615 27.61 21.32 5.20
N GLN A 616 28.18 21.94 4.16
CA GLN A 616 27.65 23.16 3.55
C GLN A 616 26.27 22.95 2.91
N MET A 617 26.02 21.78 2.30
CA MET A 617 24.70 21.42 1.80
C MET A 617 23.67 21.28 2.94
N LEU A 618 24.14 20.82 4.10
CA LEU A 618 23.36 20.72 5.32
C LEU A 618 23.25 22.08 6.05
N ASP A 619 24.21 23.00 5.90
CA ASP A 619 24.29 24.32 6.52
C ASP A 619 23.37 25.34 5.84
N GLY A 620 22.07 25.03 5.90
CA GLY A 620 21.01 25.96 6.26
C GLY A 620 20.28 25.47 7.52
N ILE A 621 20.93 24.60 8.29
CA ILE A 621 20.42 23.84 9.44
C ILE A 621 21.55 23.81 10.48
N SER A 622 21.77 24.93 11.17
CA SER A 622 22.66 24.95 12.33
C SER A 622 21.84 25.21 13.59
N ALA A 623 21.20 24.14 14.09
CA ALA A 623 20.84 23.97 15.52
C ALA A 623 20.13 22.63 15.79
N ASP A 624 19.37 22.10 14.83
CA ASP A 624 18.52 20.91 15.03
C ASP A 624 18.99 19.76 14.14
N LEU A 625 20.18 19.22 14.44
CA LEU A 625 20.54 17.90 13.96
C LEU A 625 19.49 16.91 14.46
N GLY A 626 18.57 16.58 13.56
CA GLY A 626 17.58 15.54 13.75
C GLY A 626 18.26 14.23 14.15
N PRO A 627 17.57 13.39 14.92
CA PRO A 627 18.19 12.23 15.54
C PRO A 627 18.81 11.20 14.57
N LEU A 628 19.82 10.45 15.01
CA LEU A 628 20.55 9.47 14.18
C LEU A 628 20.16 8.03 14.56
N ALA A 629 19.61 7.23 13.65
CA ALA A 629 19.48 5.79 13.88
C ALA A 629 20.88 5.14 13.92
N VAL A 630 21.14 4.29 14.92
CA VAL A 630 22.51 3.85 15.29
C VAL A 630 22.83 2.44 14.79
N LEU A 631 21.86 1.52 14.65
CA LEU A 631 22.24 0.09 14.62
C LEU A 631 21.51 -0.87 13.66
N ALA A 632 20.54 -0.47 12.84
CA ALA A 632 20.03 -1.38 11.80
C ALA A 632 19.49 -0.67 10.55
N PRO A 633 19.70 -1.21 9.34
CA PRO A 633 19.17 -0.66 8.08
C PRO A 633 17.64 -0.63 8.04
N VAL A 634 16.97 -1.36 8.93
CA VAL A 634 15.51 -1.47 9.03
C VAL A 634 14.87 -0.43 9.96
N CYS A 635 15.66 0.44 10.60
CA CYS A 635 15.18 1.52 11.45
C CYS A 635 15.26 2.85 10.70
N LYS A 636 14.12 3.47 10.44
CA LYS A 636 14.04 4.81 9.85
C LYS A 636 13.54 5.82 10.88
N MET A 637 13.88 7.07 10.65
CA MET A 637 13.32 8.15 11.42
C MET A 637 13.12 9.37 10.52
N SER A 638 11.95 9.98 10.65
CA SER A 638 11.51 11.12 9.86
C SER A 638 10.88 12.17 10.77
N PRO A 639 11.15 13.48 10.61
CA PRO A 639 10.41 14.50 11.33
C PRO A 639 8.95 14.56 10.85
N THR A 640 8.01 14.83 11.76
CA THR A 640 6.58 14.91 11.45
C THR A 640 6.24 16.30 10.92
N SER A 641 6.37 16.56 9.62
CA SER A 641 6.08 17.85 8.96
C SER A 641 6.85 19.07 9.48
N SER A 642 6.99 20.12 8.66
CA SER A 642 7.68 21.35 9.07
C SER A 642 6.98 22.16 10.18
N LYS A 643 5.70 21.86 10.46
CA LYS A 643 4.88 22.63 11.41
C LYS A 643 4.76 22.01 12.79
N SER A 644 5.10 20.73 12.98
CA SER A 644 5.07 20.09 14.30
C SER A 644 6.45 19.62 14.72
N ARG A 645 6.88 19.98 15.93
CA ARG A 645 8.12 19.51 16.60
C ARG A 645 8.04 18.02 17.01
N GLY A 646 7.59 17.18 16.09
CA GLY A 646 7.48 15.75 16.32
C GLY A 646 8.48 14.96 15.47
N LEU A 647 8.81 13.79 15.98
CA LEU A 647 9.67 12.80 15.35
C LEU A 647 8.84 11.53 15.13
N LEU A 648 8.97 10.91 13.98
CA LEU A 648 8.40 9.59 13.69
C LEU A 648 9.55 8.59 13.63
N PHE A 649 9.58 7.65 14.56
CA PHE A 649 10.44 6.48 14.49
C PHE A 649 9.66 5.34 13.85
N GLU A 650 10.22 4.72 12.82
CA GLU A 650 9.60 3.59 12.14
C GLU A 650 10.63 2.50 11.87
N GLY A 651 10.22 1.25 11.84
CA GLY A 651 11.14 0.19 11.46
C GLY A 651 10.53 -1.20 11.52
N GLN A 652 11.31 -2.21 11.12
CA GLN A 652 10.95 -3.62 11.24
C GLN A 652 11.88 -4.33 12.22
N LEU A 653 11.31 -4.88 13.29
CA LEU A 653 12.06 -5.61 14.31
C LEU A 653 11.60 -7.07 14.37
N PRO A 654 12.52 -8.04 14.29
CA PRO A 654 12.33 -9.39 14.82
C PRO A 654 12.13 -9.35 16.34
N ALA A 655 11.54 -10.41 16.90
CA ALA A 655 11.50 -10.60 18.35
C ALA A 655 12.94 -10.52 18.91
N SER A 656 13.14 -9.78 20.00
CA SER A 656 14.42 -9.49 20.69
C SER A 656 15.38 -8.45 20.06
N GLN A 657 15.09 -7.92 18.87
CA GLN A 657 15.87 -6.81 18.31
C GLN A 657 15.37 -5.44 18.78
N HIS A 658 16.23 -4.44 18.66
CA HIS A 658 15.93 -3.05 19.02
C HIS A 658 16.40 -2.07 17.96
N CYS A 659 15.69 -0.95 17.84
CA CYS A 659 16.14 0.20 17.09
C CYS A 659 16.66 1.26 18.06
N ASP A 660 17.93 1.61 17.91
CA ASP A 660 18.57 2.70 18.65
C ASP A 660 18.58 3.97 17.79
N TYR A 661 18.18 5.08 18.38
CA TYR A 661 18.14 6.43 17.80
C TYR A 661 18.88 7.40 18.73
N ARG A 662 19.61 8.37 18.19
CA ARG A 662 20.36 9.37 18.96
C ARG A 662 19.74 10.73 18.76
N ILE A 663 19.04 11.26 19.74
CA ILE A 663 18.31 12.54 19.67
C ILE A 663 19.13 13.63 20.38
N MET A 664 19.19 14.84 19.83
CA MET A 664 19.79 15.97 20.55
C MET A 664 18.73 16.61 21.44
N LEU A 665 18.97 16.66 22.75
CA LEU A 665 18.10 17.35 23.71
C LEU A 665 18.91 18.35 24.53
N ARG A 666 18.26 19.45 24.91
CA ARG A 666 18.74 20.42 25.90
C ARG A 666 18.20 20.09 27.28
N ALA A 667 18.95 20.41 28.31
CA ALA A 667 18.53 20.29 29.70
C ALA A 667 17.17 20.98 29.90
N GLY A 668 16.21 20.26 30.46
CA GLY A 668 14.83 20.71 30.67
C GLY A 668 13.84 20.40 29.55
N GLN A 669 14.28 20.02 28.34
CA GLN A 669 13.36 19.58 27.28
C GLN A 669 12.70 18.25 27.62
N VAL A 670 11.44 18.10 27.22
CA VAL A 670 10.66 16.88 27.47
C VAL A 670 10.46 16.12 26.16
N PHE A 671 11.01 14.91 26.11
CA PHE A 671 10.73 13.93 25.07
C PHE A 671 9.51 13.10 25.48
N GLY A 672 8.37 13.28 24.82
CA GLY A 672 7.16 12.46 25.00
C GLY A 672 6.91 11.57 23.79
N TYR A 673 6.25 10.43 23.96
CA TYR A 673 5.88 9.56 22.83
C TYR A 673 4.43 9.04 22.91
N SER A 674 3.86 8.73 21.74
CA SER A 674 2.56 8.07 21.58
C SER A 674 2.72 6.82 20.72
N LEU A 675 2.23 5.70 21.24
CA LEU A 675 2.17 4.42 20.54
C LEU A 675 0.92 4.40 19.68
N THR A 676 1.09 4.42 18.35
CA THR A 676 -0.05 4.46 17.41
C THR A 676 -0.42 3.09 16.85
N SER A 677 0.50 2.11 16.83
CA SER A 677 0.30 0.91 16.01
C SER A 677 0.55 -0.44 16.66
N ALA A 678 1.10 -0.56 17.88
CA ALA A 678 1.27 -1.89 18.46
C ALA A 678 1.41 -1.98 19.98
N ARG A 679 0.70 -2.97 20.55
CA ARG A 679 0.88 -3.46 21.92
C ARG A 679 2.24 -4.18 22.04
N GLY A 680 2.97 -3.91 23.12
CA GLY A 680 4.26 -4.56 23.41
C GLY A 680 5.50 -3.78 22.93
N LEU A 681 5.36 -2.55 22.45
CA LEU A 681 6.51 -1.64 22.25
C LEU A 681 6.93 -1.03 23.59
N GLN A 682 8.24 -1.06 23.85
CA GLN A 682 8.85 -0.34 24.96
C GLN A 682 9.81 0.69 24.38
N VAL A 683 9.69 1.94 24.85
CA VAL A 683 10.62 3.02 24.51
C VAL A 683 11.47 3.30 25.73
N ALA A 684 12.78 3.35 25.54
CA ALA A 684 13.76 3.66 26.58
C ALA A 684 14.58 4.88 26.15
N VAL A 685 14.96 5.74 27.10
CA VAL A 685 15.79 6.92 26.83
C VAL A 685 16.98 6.95 27.79
N GLY A 686 18.17 7.23 27.27
CA GLY A 686 19.43 7.31 28.01
C GLY A 686 20.10 8.67 27.83
N ALA A 687 20.55 9.24 28.94
CA ALA A 687 21.35 10.47 28.92
C ALA A 687 22.70 10.27 28.20
N PRO A 688 23.40 11.34 27.79
CA PRO A 688 24.70 11.24 27.13
C PRO A 688 25.66 10.31 27.89
N GLY A 689 26.15 9.27 27.21
CA GLY A 689 27.07 8.27 27.77
C GLY A 689 26.45 7.27 28.75
N LYS A 690 25.13 7.29 28.98
CA LYS A 690 24.41 6.35 29.84
C LYS A 690 23.57 5.37 29.02
N ALA A 691 23.32 4.19 29.59
CA ALA A 691 22.40 3.22 28.99
C ALA A 691 20.96 3.77 28.95
N ALA A 692 20.20 3.40 27.91
CA ALA A 692 18.79 3.76 27.79
C ALA A 692 17.94 2.98 28.81
N LEU A 693 17.10 3.69 29.57
CA LEU A 693 16.16 3.12 30.53
C LEU A 693 14.73 3.28 30.05
N PRO A 694 13.84 2.29 30.23
CA PRO A 694 12.43 2.38 29.83
C PRO A 694 11.73 3.61 30.40
N ILE A 695 10.89 4.25 29.59
CA ILE A 695 10.06 5.39 29.98
C ILE A 695 8.58 5.08 29.77
N GLU A 696 7.73 5.48 30.70
CA GLU A 696 6.29 5.19 30.61
C GLU A 696 5.62 6.05 29.52
N GLN A 697 5.87 7.36 29.49
CA GLN A 697 5.28 8.27 28.51
C GLN A 697 6.22 9.43 28.11
N SER A 698 7.07 9.90 29.03
CA SER A 698 7.98 11.01 28.78
C SER A 698 9.33 10.89 29.49
N TYR A 699 10.30 11.68 29.01
CA TYR A 699 11.66 11.81 29.53
C TYR A 699 12.07 13.27 29.53
N THR A 700 12.47 13.81 30.68
CA THR A 700 13.05 15.15 30.79
C THR A 700 14.56 15.07 30.71
N ALA A 701 15.17 15.74 29.73
CA ALA A 701 16.61 15.76 29.56
C ALA A 701 17.29 16.44 30.76
N VAL A 702 18.20 15.70 31.41
CA VAL A 702 18.96 16.19 32.57
C VAL A 702 20.23 16.94 32.20
N ALA A 703 20.66 16.84 30.94
CA ALA A 703 21.85 17.49 30.42
C ALA A 703 21.70 17.75 28.92
N ASP A 704 22.39 18.77 28.43
CA ASP A 704 22.54 19.03 27.01
C ASP A 704 23.35 17.89 26.35
N GLY A 705 22.94 17.50 25.15
CA GLY A 705 23.75 16.62 24.30
C GLY A 705 22.94 15.55 23.60
N GLU A 706 23.64 14.48 23.22
CA GLU A 706 23.09 13.34 22.50
C GLU A 706 22.49 12.32 23.48
N HIS A 707 21.19 12.09 23.39
CA HIS A 707 20.45 11.10 24.16
C HIS A 707 20.13 9.87 23.30
N LEU A 708 20.21 8.68 23.88
CA LEU A 708 19.91 7.43 23.18
C LEU A 708 18.44 7.04 23.42
N VAL A 709 17.62 7.04 22.37
CA VAL A 709 16.26 6.47 22.36
C VAL A 709 16.32 5.05 21.80
N ARG A 710 15.93 4.07 22.59
CA ARG A 710 15.87 2.66 22.22
C ARG A 710 14.42 2.22 22.13
N VAL A 711 14.04 1.63 20.99
CA VAL A 711 12.72 1.05 20.76
C VAL A 711 12.87 -0.47 20.70
N THR A 712 12.28 -1.15 21.68
CA THR A 712 12.31 -2.61 21.84
C THR A 712 10.90 -3.20 21.74
N TRP A 713 10.80 -4.43 21.27
CA TRP A 713 9.58 -5.21 21.43
C TRP A 713 9.64 -6.03 22.71
N GLN A 714 8.84 -5.67 23.71
CA GLN A 714 8.59 -6.47 24.90
C GLN A 714 7.41 -7.40 24.62
N MET A 715 7.72 -8.68 24.37
CA MET A 715 6.73 -9.72 24.14
C MET A 715 5.89 -9.93 25.41
N VAL A 716 4.57 -9.76 25.32
CA VAL A 716 3.61 -10.13 26.38
C VAL A 716 2.79 -11.31 25.87
N GLY A 717 3.37 -12.52 25.95
CA GLY A 717 2.75 -13.76 25.47
C GLY A 717 2.76 -13.93 23.95
N GLY A 718 2.88 -15.18 23.48
CA GLY A 718 2.79 -15.53 22.05
C GLY A 718 3.45 -16.87 21.68
N SER A 719 2.91 -17.52 20.65
CA SER A 719 3.39 -18.81 20.13
C SER A 719 4.78 -18.68 19.47
N PRO A 720 5.56 -19.75 19.32
CA PRO A 720 6.87 -19.71 18.65
C PRO A 720 6.84 -19.15 17.21
N GLU A 721 5.76 -19.35 16.46
CA GLU A 721 5.60 -18.80 15.10
C GLU A 721 5.40 -17.27 15.13
N GLU A 722 4.72 -16.73 16.15
CA GLU A 722 4.59 -15.28 16.34
C GLU A 722 5.93 -14.60 16.69
N ARG A 723 6.96 -15.38 17.05
CA ARG A 723 8.32 -14.91 17.36
C ARG A 723 9.18 -14.69 16.11
N ALA A 724 8.83 -15.31 14.98
CA ALA A 724 9.63 -15.25 13.74
C ALA A 724 9.22 -14.11 12.80
N ALA A 725 8.04 -13.50 12.98
CA ALA A 725 7.53 -12.47 12.09
C ALA A 725 8.20 -11.10 12.33
N LEU A 726 8.71 -10.48 11.27
CA LEU A 726 9.14 -9.08 11.26
C LEU A 726 7.93 -8.16 11.53
N ARG A 727 7.96 -7.38 12.61
CA ARG A 727 6.88 -6.46 12.96
C ARG A 727 7.25 -5.03 12.61
N ARG A 728 6.39 -4.34 11.87
CA ARG A 728 6.51 -2.88 11.65
C ARG A 728 6.05 -2.13 12.89
N PHE A 729 6.76 -1.07 13.26
CA PHE A 729 6.35 -0.15 14.33
C PHE A 729 6.37 1.30 13.87
N TYR A 730 5.55 2.12 14.55
CA TYR A 730 5.51 3.57 14.40
C TYR A 730 5.40 4.21 15.79
N VAL A 731 6.41 4.99 16.17
CA VAL A 731 6.43 5.77 17.41
C VAL A 731 6.47 7.24 17.06
N ARG A 732 5.41 7.98 17.40
CA ARG A 732 5.38 9.44 17.25
C ARG A 732 5.87 10.05 18.55
N ALA A 733 7.02 10.70 18.51
CA ALA A 733 7.54 11.48 19.61
C ALA A 733 7.32 12.98 19.42
N ARG A 734 7.25 13.71 20.53
CA ARG A 734 7.20 15.18 20.60
C ARG A 734 8.32 15.65 21.52
N ILE A 735 9.00 16.73 21.12
CA ILE A 735 9.97 17.41 21.96
C ILE A 735 9.35 18.76 22.35
N GLN A 736 9.08 18.93 23.64
CA GLN A 736 8.55 20.17 24.22
C GLN A 736 9.67 21.02 24.79
#